data_AF-A0A1F7G109-F1
#
_entry.id   AF-A0A1F7G109-F1
#
_cell.length_a   1.000
_cell.length_b   1.000
_cell.length_c   1.000
_cell.angle_alpha   90.00
_cell.angle_beta   90.00
_cell.angle_gamma   90.00
#
_symmetry.space_group_name_H-M   'P 1'
#
loop_
_entity.id
_entity.type
_entity.pdbx_description
1 polymer ?
#
loop_
_entity_poly.entity_id
_entity_poly.type
_entity_poly.pdbx_seq_one_letter_code
_entity_poly.pdbx_strand_id
1 'polypeptide(L)'
;MYCSNFDWQAITGDWQKAYLDMRDVIDRPAAARKMPEKSLLNLRQILGPHFFPRYYNMCFSGRFLSLLRTDASKSRPLVWTNFADSYGLCIFLEHKVIEDSCGLQNFVFNEQHELMLGYLDGDRVMTGVPGLAEELQPYVDRLKGSFSHIHEIAGYKLVTNFISPKQTGFCAVKSLKIESHKSSAWFNIALTVMVVVMLVFAILSYRLIVLQISISVRLTRQLLFLFIVSNLLPGFVLLVIGSDYLQQLRRGLVSNSFNRSSSYLQNIDELYISELTIQKDRMEQAQPELIAALRKNQINRASIRGFIDKQSPQPYRFFLVASDSGIIAGHRGILKNGKVLEGFSKGFKKDDVQLNTADAVHKLGSYVLHTLNRRAVTKKAGTEVEFVIETLMQRTPIELIQMFIELDSFWQWALGTKSYPTYLKMLKIFDPGLYDYMLLYLWESYDLEIGYMNRIYHNLNRNEFGLKIVAVDERFETAFPPEALQNQRLKDFLLKMRDRTITRPEFCNIEGIDYLLVGHKCIFMENLRLLALYPVEHIDKEVSGKRRLLLMFVLVSFLVSVSLGLFVSGSIVGPLATLQSGVEAMHKRDFSHRLPDLGGDEFGHLARIFNETLVDLEEMHVARIVQEKIMTQMEEPLKCGDLLIFGQTISLSGMGGDYFELFAAADDKPGILLGDVAGHGVATSLILAFVRSAVMQLHKHSTDSARFLERLNQVLINSSRTGQRKSFACQYLRFSDDNRISLANAGLPYPLVIDHLKLTASACAIPAVPLGCSSVFQPGKIELQLPVGQSLVCFSSGFCRHGLIEYDKIVDLIKNSVDPDPQQFCKNCFDNYFLLASRSECRDDISLLIIHNPEASNHGNQNS
;
A
#
# COMPACT_ATOMS: atom_id res chain seq x y z
N MET A 1 30.82 -6.11 47.78
CA MET A 1 30.18 -5.76 46.48
C MET A 1 28.78 -5.27 46.77
N TYR A 2 28.34 -4.25 46.06
CA TYR A 2 27.01 -3.68 46.18
C TYR A 2 26.34 -3.69 44.80
N CYS A 3 25.07 -4.07 44.73
CA CYS A 3 24.30 -4.13 43.48
C CYS A 3 22.95 -3.42 43.67
N SER A 4 22.41 -2.86 42.59
CA SER A 4 21.05 -2.30 42.53
C SER A 4 20.35 -2.94 41.34
N ASN A 5 19.16 -3.51 41.54
CA ASN A 5 18.32 -4.12 40.49
C ASN A 5 19.03 -5.16 39.59
N PHE A 6 20.04 -5.86 40.12
CA PHE A 6 20.82 -6.88 39.41
C PHE A 6 21.29 -7.97 40.38
N ASP A 7 20.93 -9.22 40.13
CA ASP A 7 21.37 -10.37 40.94
C ASP A 7 22.72 -10.88 40.46
N TRP A 8 23.79 -10.34 41.06
CA TRP A 8 25.16 -10.72 40.72
C TRP A 8 25.53 -12.14 41.17
N GLN A 9 24.77 -12.73 42.11
CA GLN A 9 25.04 -14.09 42.63
C GLN A 9 24.60 -15.18 41.63
N ALA A 10 23.69 -14.86 40.72
CA ALA A 10 23.26 -15.77 39.65
C ALA A 10 24.34 -16.01 38.57
N ILE A 11 25.43 -15.23 38.57
CA ILE A 11 26.51 -15.31 37.59
C ILE A 11 27.67 -16.15 38.15
N THR A 12 28.05 -17.21 37.45
CA THR A 12 29.01 -18.24 37.91
C THR A 12 30.49 -17.80 37.94
N GLY A 13 30.80 -16.53 37.70
CA GLY A 13 32.18 -16.02 37.66
C GLY A 13 32.65 -15.40 38.98
N ASP A 14 33.96 -15.41 39.20
CA ASP A 14 34.60 -14.80 40.38
C ASP A 14 34.80 -13.30 40.17
N TRP A 15 33.90 -12.52 40.77
CA TRP A 15 33.89 -11.06 40.68
C TRP A 15 35.07 -10.38 41.38
N GLN A 16 35.59 -10.96 42.46
CA GLN A 16 36.72 -10.36 43.20
C GLN A 16 38.00 -10.50 42.38
N LYS A 17 38.18 -11.67 41.76
CA LYS A 17 39.27 -11.89 40.81
C LYS A 17 39.12 -11.02 39.56
N ALA A 18 37.91 -10.86 39.03
CA ALA A 18 37.65 -9.97 37.90
C ALA A 18 38.04 -8.51 38.18
N TYR A 19 37.78 -8.00 39.39
CA TYR A 19 38.23 -6.68 39.81
C TYR A 19 39.76 -6.58 39.84
N LEU A 20 40.46 -7.55 40.44
CA LEU A 20 41.93 -7.57 40.49
C LEU A 20 42.57 -7.66 39.11
N ASP A 21 42.02 -8.50 38.24
CA ASP A 21 42.46 -8.66 36.85
C ASP A 21 42.24 -7.34 36.06
N MET A 22 41.12 -6.64 36.27
CA MET A 22 40.86 -5.35 35.64
C MET A 22 41.69 -4.20 36.24
N ARG A 23 42.02 -4.26 37.53
CA ARG A 23 42.96 -3.32 38.16
C ARG A 23 44.35 -3.43 37.56
N ASP A 24 44.84 -4.65 37.33
CA ASP A 24 46.11 -4.86 36.65
C ASP A 24 46.08 -4.33 35.20
N VAL A 25 44.93 -4.42 34.53
CA VAL A 25 44.71 -3.82 33.21
C VAL A 25 44.74 -2.28 33.24
N ILE A 26 44.29 -1.66 34.33
CA ILE A 26 44.37 -0.20 34.52
C ILE A 26 45.82 0.22 34.74
N ASP A 27 46.49 -0.41 35.70
CA ASP A 27 47.88 -0.10 36.07
C ASP A 27 48.84 -0.33 34.90
N ARG A 28 48.57 -1.37 34.11
CA ARG A 28 49.39 -1.79 32.96
C ARG A 28 48.48 -2.08 31.76
N PRO A 29 48.21 -1.11 30.88
CA PRO A 29 47.35 -1.31 29.70
C PRO A 29 47.81 -2.46 28.77
N ALA A 30 49.10 -2.79 28.79
CA ALA A 30 49.66 -3.95 28.07
C ALA A 30 49.19 -5.31 28.63
N ALA A 31 48.81 -5.38 29.92
CA ALA A 31 48.29 -6.58 30.57
C ALA A 31 46.98 -7.06 29.93
N ALA A 32 46.17 -6.17 29.37
CA ALA A 32 44.96 -6.53 28.64
C ALA A 32 45.21 -7.40 27.39
N ARG A 33 46.40 -7.29 26.77
CA ARG A 33 46.79 -8.09 25.58
C ARG A 33 47.43 -9.43 25.97
N LYS A 34 48.03 -9.52 27.16
CA LYS A 34 48.75 -10.70 27.66
C LYS A 34 48.03 -11.39 28.82
N MET A 35 46.73 -11.09 29.00
CA MET A 35 45.96 -11.61 30.12
C MET A 35 45.85 -13.14 30.03
N PRO A 36 46.12 -13.89 31.13
CA PRO A 36 45.99 -15.33 31.15
C PRO A 36 44.60 -15.78 30.71
N GLU A 37 44.52 -16.86 29.93
CA GLU A 37 43.26 -17.36 29.36
C GLU A 37 42.20 -17.62 30.43
N LYS A 38 42.60 -18.15 31.60
CA LYS A 38 41.71 -18.39 32.74
C LYS A 38 41.10 -17.10 33.32
N SER A 39 41.84 -16.00 33.35
CA SER A 39 41.35 -14.68 33.81
C SER A 39 40.44 -14.04 32.78
N LEU A 40 40.77 -14.16 31.49
CA LEU A 40 39.92 -13.70 30.40
C LEU A 40 38.59 -14.47 30.35
N LEU A 41 38.61 -15.78 30.59
CA LEU A 41 37.44 -16.65 30.61
C LEU A 41 36.53 -16.32 31.80
N ASN A 42 37.09 -16.02 32.97
CA ASN A 42 36.36 -15.51 34.12
C ASN A 42 35.66 -14.17 33.82
N LEU A 43 36.37 -13.21 33.21
CA LEU A 43 35.78 -11.92 32.80
C LEU A 43 34.67 -12.09 31.76
N ARG A 44 34.79 -13.05 30.84
CA ARG A 44 33.77 -13.35 29.83
C ARG A 44 32.55 -14.07 30.41
N GLN A 45 32.75 -14.91 31.43
CA GLN A 45 31.63 -15.50 32.17
C GLN A 45 30.80 -14.44 32.90
N ILE A 46 31.44 -13.36 33.36
CA ILE A 46 30.79 -12.28 34.09
C ILE A 46 30.18 -11.24 33.14
N LEU A 47 30.99 -10.68 32.26
CA LEU A 47 30.64 -9.53 31.44
C LEU A 47 30.10 -9.93 30.07
N GLY A 48 30.28 -11.17 29.63
CA GLY A 48 29.77 -11.73 28.36
C GLY A 48 30.88 -12.31 27.46
N PRO A 49 30.54 -13.27 26.59
CA PRO A 49 31.51 -14.09 25.84
C PRO A 49 32.46 -13.30 24.93
N HIS A 50 32.03 -12.14 24.44
CA HIS A 50 32.79 -11.23 23.59
C HIS A 50 33.35 -10.01 24.36
N PHE A 51 33.38 -10.05 25.68
CA PHE A 51 34.07 -9.01 26.45
C PHE A 51 35.58 -9.05 26.20
N PHE A 52 36.16 -7.88 25.95
CA PHE A 52 37.60 -7.69 25.78
C PHE A 52 38.09 -6.64 26.79
N PRO A 53 38.96 -7.01 27.75
CA PRO A 53 39.42 -6.10 28.81
C PRO A 53 39.99 -4.79 28.28
N ARG A 54 40.72 -4.82 27.15
CA ARG A 54 41.29 -3.62 26.51
C ARG A 54 40.26 -2.56 26.10
N TYR A 55 38.98 -2.91 26.00
CA TYR A 55 37.91 -2.01 25.54
C TYR A 55 37.10 -1.38 26.68
N TYR A 56 37.42 -1.69 27.94
CA TYR A 56 36.67 -1.19 29.10
C TYR A 56 36.58 0.35 29.15
N ASN A 57 37.64 1.04 28.73
CA ASN A 57 37.71 2.51 28.74
C ASN A 57 36.70 3.19 27.80
N MET A 58 36.15 2.48 26.81
CA MET A 58 35.11 3.03 25.92
C MET A 58 33.80 3.33 26.65
N CYS A 59 33.61 2.77 27.84
CA CYS A 59 32.46 3.07 28.68
C CYS A 59 32.50 4.53 29.18
N PHE A 60 33.68 5.05 29.54
CA PHE A 60 33.79 6.30 30.31
C PHE A 60 34.80 7.32 29.77
N SER A 61 35.49 7.04 28.66
CA SER A 61 36.42 7.98 28.00
C SER A 61 36.01 8.23 26.54
N GLY A 62 35.97 9.51 26.15
CA GLY A 62 35.49 9.97 24.83
C GLY A 62 34.19 10.79 24.91
N ARG A 63 33.73 11.31 23.76
CA ARG A 63 32.54 12.20 23.68
C ARG A 63 31.20 11.49 23.96
N PHE A 64 31.20 10.16 24.10
CA PHE A 64 30.03 9.37 24.44
C PHE A 64 30.32 8.30 25.50
N LEU A 65 29.42 8.15 26.46
CA LEU A 65 29.31 6.94 27.28
C LEU A 65 28.78 5.80 26.39
N SER A 66 29.56 4.73 26.18
CA SER A 66 29.14 3.59 25.35
C SER A 66 28.91 2.32 26.16
N LEU A 67 27.80 1.64 25.88
CA LEU A 67 27.53 0.30 26.39
C LEU A 67 28.26 -0.73 25.52
N LEU A 68 29.03 -1.61 26.14
CA LEU A 68 29.72 -2.72 25.49
C LEU A 68 28.72 -3.83 25.13
N ARG A 69 28.76 -4.24 23.87
CA ARG A 69 28.04 -5.43 23.41
C ARG A 69 28.96 -6.64 23.53
N THR A 70 28.82 -7.33 24.64
CA THR A 70 29.66 -8.48 25.01
C THR A 70 29.04 -9.81 24.59
N ASP A 71 27.87 -9.79 23.92
CA ASP A 71 27.21 -10.96 23.36
C ASP A 71 26.55 -10.61 22.02
N ALA A 72 26.93 -11.35 20.97
CA ALA A 72 26.39 -11.15 19.63
C ALA A 72 24.96 -11.71 19.53
N SER A 73 24.66 -12.78 20.27
CA SER A 73 23.35 -13.45 20.29
C SER A 73 22.26 -12.65 21.02
N LYS A 74 22.64 -11.54 21.69
CA LYS A 74 21.78 -10.71 22.55
C LYS A 74 21.16 -11.45 23.75
N SER A 75 21.61 -12.67 24.04
CA SER A 75 21.13 -13.45 25.19
C SER A 75 21.57 -12.83 26.54
N ARG A 76 22.66 -12.05 26.54
CA ARG A 76 23.15 -11.32 27.70
C ARG A 76 22.91 -9.80 27.60
N PRO A 77 22.75 -9.09 28.72
CA PRO A 77 22.59 -7.64 28.74
C PRO A 77 23.83 -6.91 28.20
N LEU A 78 23.62 -5.70 27.67
CA LEU A 78 24.68 -4.76 27.36
C LEU A 78 25.37 -4.31 28.65
N VAL A 79 26.67 -4.03 28.58
CA VAL A 79 27.49 -3.81 29.79
C VAL A 79 28.21 -2.47 29.72
N TRP A 80 28.07 -1.64 30.75
CA TRP A 80 28.94 -0.49 30.98
C TRP A 80 29.82 -0.79 32.18
N THR A 81 31.13 -0.56 32.09
CA THR A 81 32.05 -0.80 33.19
C THR A 81 33.03 0.35 33.37
N ASN A 82 33.35 0.70 34.61
CA ASN A 82 34.43 1.61 34.95
C ASN A 82 35.16 1.06 36.18
N PHE A 83 36.47 0.90 36.05
CA PHE A 83 37.31 0.36 37.11
C PHE A 83 38.33 1.45 37.47
N ALA A 84 38.64 1.57 38.77
CA ALA A 84 39.66 2.45 39.33
C ALA A 84 40.41 1.70 40.44
N ASP A 85 41.48 2.30 40.98
CA ASP A 85 42.36 1.65 41.97
C ASP A 85 41.62 1.20 43.25
N SER A 86 40.56 1.92 43.61
CA SER A 86 39.79 1.74 44.84
C SER A 86 38.38 1.19 44.64
N TYR A 87 37.84 1.15 43.41
CA TYR A 87 36.49 0.65 43.15
C TYR A 87 36.31 0.14 41.71
N GLY A 88 35.35 -0.77 41.51
CA GLY A 88 34.90 -1.23 40.20
C GLY A 88 33.38 -1.12 40.09
N LEU A 89 32.90 -0.45 39.05
CA LEU A 89 31.48 -0.23 38.77
C LEU A 89 31.10 -0.92 37.46
N CYS A 90 30.05 -1.74 37.50
CA CYS A 90 29.47 -2.41 36.33
C CYS A 90 27.96 -2.14 36.29
N ILE A 91 27.43 -1.83 35.13
CA ILE A 91 26.01 -1.63 34.86
C ILE A 91 25.62 -2.60 33.74
N PHE A 92 24.53 -3.33 33.95
CA PHE A 92 23.99 -4.28 32.97
C PHE A 92 22.62 -3.78 32.52
N LEU A 93 22.43 -3.63 31.20
CA LEU A 93 21.21 -3.15 30.60
C LEU A 93 20.66 -4.20 29.63
N GLU A 94 19.46 -4.71 29.90
CA GLU A 94 18.82 -5.71 29.04
C GLU A 94 18.52 -5.15 27.64
N HIS A 95 18.72 -5.98 26.62
CA HIS A 95 18.45 -5.61 25.23
C HIS A 95 16.98 -5.23 25.01
N LYS A 96 16.07 -5.96 25.65
CA LYS A 96 14.62 -5.76 25.56
C LYS A 96 14.20 -4.35 26.00
N VAL A 97 14.85 -3.78 27.01
CA VAL A 97 14.57 -2.41 27.50
C VAL A 97 14.88 -1.34 26.45
N ILE A 98 15.88 -1.56 25.61
CA ILE A 98 16.22 -0.66 24.49
C ILE A 98 15.33 -0.92 23.26
N GLU A 99 14.94 -2.18 23.04
CA GLU A 99 14.13 -2.60 21.88
C GLU A 99 12.65 -2.22 22.05
N ASP A 100 12.11 -2.24 23.28
CA ASP A 100 10.71 -1.92 23.58
C ASP A 100 10.42 -0.40 23.58
N SER A 101 11.45 0.45 23.55
CA SER A 101 11.31 1.91 23.56
C SER A 101 12.12 2.58 22.47
N CYS A 102 11.44 2.92 21.37
CA CYS A 102 12.02 3.69 20.26
C CYS A 102 12.60 5.05 20.72
N GLY A 103 12.04 5.64 21.78
CA GLY A 103 12.53 6.86 22.41
C GLY A 103 13.88 6.67 23.12
N LEU A 104 14.02 5.60 23.91
CA LEU A 104 15.30 5.26 24.57
C LEU A 104 16.37 4.87 23.55
N GLN A 105 15.96 4.15 22.50
CA GLN A 105 16.83 3.78 21.39
C GLN A 105 17.38 5.04 20.69
N ASN A 106 16.52 5.99 20.31
CA ASN A 106 16.95 7.25 19.71
C ASN A 106 17.83 8.10 20.65
N PHE A 107 17.54 8.09 21.95
CA PHE A 107 18.29 8.82 22.96
C PHE A 107 19.71 8.27 23.16
N VAL A 108 19.88 6.95 23.16
CA VAL A 108 21.19 6.29 23.28
C VAL A 108 22.03 6.42 22.00
N PHE A 109 21.39 6.60 20.83
CA PHE A 109 22.08 6.63 19.53
C PHE A 109 22.34 8.04 18.95
N ASN A 110 21.81 9.13 19.50
CA ASN A 110 22.05 10.51 19.01
C ASN A 110 22.79 11.39 20.05
N GLU A 111 23.91 12.04 19.66
CA GLU A 111 24.77 12.89 20.56
C GLU A 111 24.05 14.08 21.20
N GLN A 112 22.95 14.58 20.61
CA GLN A 112 22.50 15.96 20.88
C GLN A 112 21.26 16.04 21.77
N HIS A 113 21.33 15.60 23.03
CA HIS A 113 20.22 15.82 23.96
C HIS A 113 20.71 16.58 25.21
N GLU A 114 19.99 17.65 25.55
CA GLU A 114 20.19 18.49 26.75
C GLU A 114 19.74 17.73 28.00
N LEU A 115 20.57 16.78 28.44
CA LEU A 115 20.37 16.11 29.72
C LEU A 115 20.64 17.09 30.86
N MET A 116 19.66 17.24 31.75
CA MET A 116 19.77 18.11 32.90
C MET A 116 20.19 17.28 34.12
N LEU A 117 21.45 17.39 34.50
CA LEU A 117 22.04 16.59 35.58
C LEU A 117 22.03 17.35 36.91
N GLY A 118 21.84 16.61 38.00
CA GLY A 118 21.93 17.13 39.36
C GLY A 118 22.09 16.02 40.39
N TYR A 119 22.19 16.40 41.66
CA TYR A 119 22.17 15.47 42.77
C TYR A 119 21.48 16.08 43.98
N LEU A 120 20.91 15.21 44.81
CA LEU A 120 20.35 15.52 46.11
C LEU A 120 21.45 15.34 47.15
N ASP A 121 21.60 16.30 48.06
CA ASP A 121 22.47 16.19 49.23
C ASP A 121 21.64 16.49 50.49
N GLY A 122 21.28 15.43 51.22
CA GLY A 122 20.25 15.48 52.25
C GLY A 122 18.90 15.90 51.66
N ASP A 123 18.40 17.04 52.11
CA ASP A 123 17.13 17.65 51.67
C ASP A 123 17.29 18.67 50.53
N ARG A 124 18.50 18.90 50.01
CA ARG A 124 18.75 19.97 49.03
C ARG A 124 18.99 19.43 47.62
N VAL A 125 18.37 20.05 46.62
CA VAL A 125 18.62 19.79 45.19
C VAL A 125 19.79 20.65 44.70
N MET A 126 20.82 20.01 44.16
CA MET A 126 21.98 20.67 43.55
C MET A 126 22.00 20.38 42.05
N THR A 127 21.89 21.40 41.20
CA THR A 127 22.00 21.27 39.74
C THR A 127 22.58 22.55 39.14
N GLY A 128 23.34 22.42 38.05
CA GLY A 128 23.87 23.55 37.27
C GLY A 128 22.85 24.19 36.32
N VAL A 129 21.62 23.67 36.29
CA VAL A 129 20.56 24.14 35.39
C VAL A 129 19.69 25.18 36.12
N PRO A 130 19.58 26.42 35.62
CA PRO A 130 18.81 27.49 36.26
C PRO A 130 17.33 27.10 36.45
N GLY A 131 16.75 27.35 37.63
CA GLY A 131 15.34 27.12 37.94
C GLY A 131 14.97 25.66 38.24
N LEU A 132 15.71 24.67 37.74
CA LEU A 132 15.42 23.24 37.95
C LEU A 132 15.54 22.82 39.43
N ALA A 133 16.45 23.45 40.18
CA ALA A 133 16.57 23.20 41.62
C ALA A 133 15.28 23.59 42.37
N GLU A 134 14.73 24.78 42.10
CA GLU A 134 13.51 25.29 42.73
C GLU A 134 12.27 24.48 42.35
N GLU A 135 12.18 24.04 41.09
CA GLU A 135 11.08 23.20 40.57
C GLU A 135 11.05 21.80 41.23
N LEU A 136 12.21 21.23 41.56
CA LEU A 136 12.33 19.89 42.13
C LEU A 136 12.39 19.87 43.67
N GLN A 137 12.71 21.01 44.30
CA GLN A 137 12.87 21.15 45.76
C GLN A 137 11.66 20.67 46.59
N PRO A 138 10.39 20.85 46.17
CA PRO A 138 9.22 20.35 46.92
C PRO A 138 9.07 18.82 46.90
N TYR A 139 9.79 18.14 46.00
CA TYR A 139 9.60 16.72 45.71
C TYR A 139 10.79 15.86 46.15
N VAL A 140 11.72 16.42 46.91
CA VAL A 140 12.94 15.74 47.37
C VAL A 140 12.63 14.45 48.13
N ASP A 141 11.61 14.45 48.98
CA ASP A 141 11.21 13.26 49.75
C ASP A 141 10.68 12.11 48.87
N ARG A 142 10.12 12.42 47.69
CA ARG A 142 9.71 11.42 46.70
C ARG A 142 10.87 10.89 45.86
N LEU A 143 11.91 11.71 45.67
CA LEU A 143 13.12 11.34 44.94
C LEU A 143 14.11 10.55 45.82
N LYS A 144 14.00 10.69 47.16
CA LYS A 144 14.72 9.88 48.14
C LYS A 144 14.17 8.45 48.19
N GLY A 145 15.08 7.48 48.14
CA GLY A 145 14.71 6.07 48.37
C GLY A 145 14.08 5.35 47.17
N SER A 146 13.80 6.05 46.07
CA SER A 146 13.29 5.44 44.85
C SER A 146 14.43 5.28 43.83
N PHE A 147 14.72 4.02 43.48
CA PHE A 147 15.89 3.64 42.69
C PHE A 147 15.54 2.76 41.48
N SER A 148 14.25 2.62 41.17
CA SER A 148 13.75 1.71 40.12
C SER A 148 12.61 2.28 39.29
N HIS A 149 12.12 3.49 39.57
CA HIS A 149 11.01 4.10 38.83
C HIS A 149 11.39 5.46 38.26
N ILE A 150 11.05 5.68 36.99
CA ILE A 150 11.09 6.99 36.36
C ILE A 150 10.02 7.83 37.05
N HIS A 151 10.43 8.89 37.73
CA HIS A 151 9.51 9.82 38.37
C HIS A 151 9.10 10.90 37.39
N GLU A 152 7.81 11.06 37.19
CA GLU A 152 7.28 12.20 36.44
C GLU A 152 6.88 13.30 37.41
N ILE A 153 7.73 14.32 37.52
CA ILE A 153 7.59 15.40 38.50
C ILE A 153 7.87 16.73 37.80
N ALA A 154 6.98 17.71 38.00
CA ALA A 154 7.09 19.06 37.44
C ALA A 154 7.28 19.10 35.90
N GLY A 155 6.77 18.11 35.16
CA GLY A 155 6.94 18.02 33.70
C GLY A 155 8.28 17.46 33.23
N TYR A 156 9.06 16.86 34.14
CA TYR A 156 10.29 16.15 33.86
C TYR A 156 10.13 14.67 34.19
N LYS A 157 10.67 13.81 33.33
CA LYS A 157 11.00 12.43 33.67
C LYS A 157 12.37 12.41 34.33
N LEU A 158 12.37 12.06 35.61
CA LEU A 158 13.54 12.02 36.48
C LEU A 158 13.92 10.58 36.75
N VAL A 159 15.19 10.28 36.50
CA VAL A 159 15.79 9.02 36.91
C VAL A 159 16.74 9.34 38.05
N THR A 160 16.42 8.82 39.24
CA THR A 160 17.25 8.94 40.44
C THR A 160 18.12 7.71 40.59
N ASN A 161 19.34 7.92 41.06
CA ASN A 161 20.24 6.83 41.39
C ASN A 161 21.01 7.15 42.67
N PHE A 162 21.21 6.13 43.48
CA PHE A 162 21.87 6.27 44.77
C PHE A 162 23.36 6.59 44.60
N ILE A 163 23.87 7.58 45.32
CA ILE A 163 25.31 7.90 45.38
C ILE A 163 25.89 7.54 46.75
N SER A 164 25.22 7.95 47.84
CA SER A 164 25.61 7.64 49.22
C SER A 164 24.38 7.74 50.15
N PRO A 165 24.45 7.33 51.44
CA PRO A 165 23.30 7.37 52.36
C PRO A 165 22.63 8.75 52.51
N LYS A 166 23.35 9.83 52.18
CA LYS A 166 22.83 11.19 52.17
C LYS A 166 22.69 11.78 50.77
N GLN A 167 23.19 11.11 49.73
CA GLN A 167 23.26 11.68 48.38
C GLN A 167 22.61 10.79 47.32
N THR A 168 21.76 11.37 46.50
CA THR A 168 21.07 10.68 45.40
C THR A 168 21.21 11.51 44.13
N GLY A 169 21.94 11.00 43.15
CA GLY A 169 22.05 11.63 41.83
C GLY A 169 20.73 11.56 41.09
N PHE A 170 20.44 12.55 40.26
CA PHE A 170 19.29 12.50 39.37
C PHE A 170 19.64 13.03 37.99
N CYS A 171 18.95 12.48 36.99
CA CYS A 171 18.97 12.94 35.62
C CYS A 171 17.54 13.30 35.23
N ALA A 172 17.34 14.55 34.83
CA ALA A 172 16.05 15.09 34.42
C ALA A 172 16.01 15.30 32.91
N VAL A 173 14.89 14.92 32.30
CA VAL A 173 14.57 15.24 30.91
C VAL A 173 13.12 15.73 30.84
N LYS A 174 12.87 16.82 30.11
CA LYS A 174 11.49 17.32 29.91
C LYS A 174 10.62 16.23 29.26
N SER A 175 9.52 15.85 29.90
CA SER A 175 8.65 14.74 29.47
C SER A 175 8.18 14.88 28.02
N LEU A 176 7.81 16.11 27.62
CA LEU A 176 7.34 16.45 26.27
C LEU A 176 8.38 16.18 25.15
N LYS A 177 9.69 16.21 25.44
CA LYS A 177 10.74 15.96 24.44
C LYS A 177 11.02 14.46 24.22
N ILE A 178 10.78 13.61 25.23
CA ILE A 178 10.98 12.16 25.12
C ILE A 178 9.83 11.52 24.33
N GLU A 179 8.61 11.99 24.55
CA GLU A 179 7.40 11.42 23.97
C GLU A 179 7.00 12.04 22.63
N SER A 180 7.59 13.18 22.24
CA SER A 180 7.30 13.78 20.95
C SER A 180 7.88 12.93 19.82
N HIS A 181 7.07 12.03 19.27
CA HIS A 181 7.27 11.58 17.92
C HIS A 181 7.21 12.83 17.03
N LYS A 182 8.34 13.25 16.45
CA LYS A 182 8.35 14.30 15.43
C LYS A 182 7.70 13.74 14.17
N SER A 183 6.37 13.62 14.18
CA SER A 183 5.60 13.46 12.97
C SER A 183 5.82 14.69 12.10
N SER A 184 6.04 14.46 10.81
CA SER A 184 6.08 15.56 9.84
C SER A 184 4.77 16.35 9.93
N ALA A 185 4.84 17.69 9.85
CA ALA A 185 3.63 18.52 9.82
C ALA A 185 2.62 18.05 8.77
N TRP A 186 3.13 17.56 7.63
CA TRP A 186 2.32 16.96 6.57
C TRP A 186 1.59 15.69 6.97
N PHE A 187 2.22 14.82 7.77
CA PHE A 187 1.59 13.60 8.28
C PHE A 187 0.43 13.95 9.22
N ASN A 188 0.64 14.91 10.13
CA ASN A 188 -0.40 15.36 11.04
C ASN A 188 -1.58 15.98 10.28
N ILE A 189 -1.30 16.85 9.30
CA ILE A 189 -2.35 17.43 8.45
C ILE A 189 -3.14 16.33 7.73
N ALA A 190 -2.47 15.37 7.10
CA ALA A 190 -3.13 14.26 6.40
C ALA A 190 -3.97 13.39 7.33
N LEU A 191 -3.47 13.09 8.53
CA LEU A 191 -4.19 12.33 9.56
C LEU A 191 -5.43 13.11 10.03
N THR A 192 -5.31 14.40 10.32
CA THR A 192 -6.44 15.24 10.73
C THR A 192 -7.50 15.30 9.64
N VAL A 193 -7.12 15.50 8.39
CA VAL A 193 -8.06 15.50 7.24
C VAL A 193 -8.76 14.15 7.12
N MET A 194 -8.04 13.02 7.23
CA MET A 194 -8.63 11.68 7.20
C MET A 194 -9.65 11.49 8.33
N VAL A 195 -9.28 11.83 9.56
CA VAL A 195 -10.17 11.67 10.73
C VAL A 195 -11.42 12.52 10.56
N VAL A 196 -11.29 13.76 10.08
CA VAL A 196 -12.45 14.63 9.78
C VAL A 196 -13.36 14.00 8.73
N VAL A 197 -12.80 13.50 7.62
CA VAL A 197 -13.59 12.86 6.54
C VAL A 197 -14.28 11.59 7.05
N MET A 198 -13.59 10.75 7.83
CA MET A 198 -14.18 9.54 8.41
C MET A 198 -15.28 9.86 9.42
N LEU A 199 -15.10 10.90 10.24
CA LEU A 199 -16.10 11.32 11.22
C LEU A 199 -17.36 11.86 10.52
N VAL A 200 -17.20 12.65 9.45
CA VAL A 200 -18.30 13.08 8.60
C VAL A 200 -19.01 11.88 7.96
N PHE A 201 -18.26 10.91 7.42
CA PHE A 201 -18.83 9.68 6.86
C PHE A 201 -19.59 8.87 7.92
N ALA A 202 -19.05 8.71 9.13
CA ALA A 202 -19.68 7.99 10.22
C ALA A 202 -20.98 8.67 10.68
N ILE A 203 -21.00 10.01 10.80
CA ILE A 203 -22.21 10.77 11.14
C ILE A 203 -23.27 10.63 10.05
N LEU A 204 -22.89 10.77 8.78
CA LEU A 204 -23.79 10.60 7.64
C LEU A 204 -24.36 9.17 7.61
N SER A 205 -23.50 8.17 7.74
CA SER A 205 -23.88 6.75 7.74
C SER A 205 -24.82 6.41 8.90
N TYR A 206 -24.54 6.90 10.12
CA TYR A 206 -25.42 6.72 11.28
C TYR A 206 -26.80 7.37 11.06
N ARG A 207 -26.84 8.60 10.51
CA ARG A 207 -28.11 9.26 10.18
C ARG A 207 -28.92 8.50 9.14
N LEU A 208 -28.26 7.89 8.16
CA LEU A 208 -28.91 7.19 7.05
C LEU A 208 -29.39 5.78 7.46
N ILE A 209 -28.55 5.02 8.17
CA ILE A 209 -28.83 3.61 8.52
C ILE A 209 -29.65 3.51 9.82
N VAL A 210 -29.26 4.24 10.87
CA VAL A 210 -29.86 4.09 12.21
C VAL A 210 -31.04 5.02 12.40
N LEU A 211 -30.92 6.29 12.02
CA LEU A 211 -32.00 7.27 12.17
C LEU A 211 -32.98 7.28 11.00
N GLN A 212 -32.70 6.53 9.91
CA GLN A 212 -33.49 6.48 8.67
C GLN A 212 -33.89 7.86 8.11
N ILE A 213 -33.03 8.85 8.29
CA ILE A 213 -33.27 10.20 7.76
C ILE A 213 -32.92 10.19 6.27
N SER A 214 -33.88 10.57 5.42
CA SER A 214 -33.65 10.70 3.98
C SER A 214 -32.81 11.94 3.68
N ILE A 215 -31.66 11.72 3.05
CA ILE A 215 -30.75 12.79 2.64
C ILE A 215 -30.94 13.01 1.13
N SER A 216 -31.41 14.19 0.73
CA SER A 216 -31.66 14.56 -0.66
C SER A 216 -30.37 14.93 -1.43
N VAL A 217 -29.41 14.02 -1.46
CA VAL A 217 -28.17 14.19 -2.25
C VAL A 217 -28.30 13.38 -3.54
N ARG A 218 -27.94 13.98 -4.68
CA ARG A 218 -27.92 13.29 -5.98
C ARG A 218 -27.07 12.03 -5.89
N LEU A 219 -27.55 10.92 -6.47
CA LEU A 219 -26.87 9.62 -6.45
C LEU A 219 -25.40 9.71 -6.93
N THR A 220 -25.14 10.58 -7.91
CA THR A 220 -23.80 10.83 -8.46
C THR A 220 -22.81 11.33 -7.41
N ARG A 221 -23.25 12.21 -6.50
CA ARG A 221 -22.42 12.73 -5.41
C ARG A 221 -22.25 11.71 -4.29
N GLN A 222 -23.27 10.87 -4.05
CA GLN A 222 -23.18 9.79 -3.06
C GLN A 222 -22.15 8.74 -3.49
N LEU A 223 -22.19 8.31 -4.75
CA LEU A 223 -21.23 7.36 -5.31
C LEU A 223 -19.80 7.93 -5.29
N LEU A 224 -19.61 9.17 -5.76
CA LEU A 224 -18.29 9.82 -5.72
C LEU A 224 -17.73 9.88 -4.29
N PHE A 225 -18.56 10.26 -3.31
CA PHE A 225 -18.16 10.32 -1.91
C PHE A 225 -17.79 8.93 -1.36
N LEU A 226 -18.57 7.89 -1.67
CA LEU A 226 -18.29 6.52 -1.28
C LEU A 226 -16.95 6.02 -1.84
N PHE A 227 -16.67 6.27 -3.12
CA PHE A 227 -15.42 5.88 -3.76
C PHE A 227 -14.20 6.60 -3.17
N ILE A 228 -14.32 7.90 -2.88
CA ILE A 228 -13.27 8.68 -2.22
C ILE A 228 -12.97 8.11 -0.84
N VAL A 229 -14.01 7.88 -0.01
CA VAL A 229 -13.83 7.34 1.35
C VAL A 229 -13.24 5.93 1.33
N SER A 230 -13.69 5.08 0.40
CA SER A 230 -13.18 3.72 0.22
C SER A 230 -11.68 3.67 -0.11
N ASN A 231 -11.17 4.66 -0.85
CA ASN A 231 -9.75 4.74 -1.21
C ASN A 231 -8.88 5.52 -0.21
N LEU A 232 -9.50 6.27 0.71
CA LEU A 232 -8.78 7.11 1.66
C LEU A 232 -8.03 6.28 2.71
N LEU A 233 -8.62 5.19 3.20
CA LEU A 233 -8.01 4.28 4.18
C LEU A 233 -6.81 3.50 3.58
N PRO A 234 -6.94 2.80 2.43
CA PRO A 234 -5.79 2.15 1.78
C PRO A 234 -4.68 3.13 1.42
N GLY A 235 -5.03 4.32 0.92
CA GLY A 235 -4.06 5.39 0.62
C GLY A 235 -3.29 5.85 1.84
N PHE A 236 -3.96 6.01 2.99
CA PHE A 236 -3.32 6.34 4.26
C PHE A 236 -2.39 5.23 4.76
N VAL A 237 -2.85 3.97 4.71
CA VAL A 237 -2.03 2.81 5.09
C VAL A 237 -0.76 2.74 4.23
N LEU A 238 -0.87 2.95 2.92
CA LEU A 238 0.28 3.00 2.01
C LEU A 238 1.25 4.15 2.38
N LEU A 239 0.72 5.29 2.83
CA LEU A 239 1.51 6.44 3.25
C LEU A 239 2.27 6.16 4.55
N VAL A 240 1.64 5.50 5.53
CA VAL A 240 2.26 5.08 6.80
C VAL A 240 3.38 4.06 6.54
N ILE A 241 3.05 2.96 5.85
CA ILE A 241 4.02 1.90 5.53
C ILE A 241 5.14 2.44 4.64
N GLY A 242 4.78 3.27 3.66
CA GLY A 242 5.74 3.93 2.78
C GLY A 242 6.67 4.88 3.55
N SER A 243 6.17 5.59 4.55
CA SER A 243 7.00 6.43 5.42
C SER A 243 7.99 5.61 6.25
N ASP A 244 7.55 4.50 6.84
CA ASP A 244 8.44 3.59 7.59
C ASP A 244 9.51 2.97 6.67
N TYR A 245 9.10 2.47 5.50
CA TYR A 245 10.01 1.97 4.48
C TYR A 245 11.08 3.00 4.10
N LEU A 246 10.70 4.27 3.89
CA LEU A 246 11.65 5.34 3.57
C LEU A 246 12.63 5.63 4.72
N GLN A 247 12.19 5.51 5.98
CA GLN A 247 13.08 5.66 7.14
C GLN A 247 14.06 4.48 7.25
N GLN A 248 13.59 3.25 7.07
CA GLN A 248 14.43 2.06 7.04
C GLN A 248 15.45 2.13 5.89
N LEU A 249 15.01 2.52 4.70
CA LEU A 249 15.88 2.75 3.55
C LEU A 249 16.97 3.77 3.86
N ARG A 250 16.61 4.92 4.47
CA ARG A 250 17.60 5.95 4.86
C ARG A 250 18.64 5.40 5.83
N ARG A 251 18.22 4.64 6.86
CA ARG A 251 19.15 3.99 7.80
C ARG A 251 20.06 2.99 7.11
N GLY A 252 19.52 2.18 6.19
CA GLY A 252 20.27 1.23 5.38
C GLY A 252 21.31 1.93 4.49
N LEU A 253 20.92 3.01 3.82
CA LEU A 253 21.82 3.82 2.98
C LEU A 253 22.95 4.46 3.80
N VAL A 254 22.66 5.02 4.98
CA VAL A 254 23.70 5.56 5.89
C VAL A 254 24.72 4.47 6.25
N SER A 255 24.25 3.30 6.67
CA SER A 255 25.13 2.18 7.05
C SER A 255 25.97 1.68 5.86
N ASN A 256 25.35 1.54 4.69
CA ASN A 256 26.03 1.10 3.49
C ASN A 256 27.09 2.12 3.02
N SER A 257 26.74 3.40 2.99
CA SER A 257 27.67 4.48 2.66
C SER A 257 28.82 4.56 3.68
N PHE A 258 28.54 4.35 4.97
CA PHE A 258 29.58 4.28 6.01
C PHE A 258 30.56 3.13 5.73
N ASN A 259 30.06 1.92 5.55
CA ASN A 259 30.89 0.73 5.31
C ASN A 259 31.70 0.86 4.02
N ARG A 260 31.08 1.31 2.92
CA ARG A 260 31.76 1.52 1.63
C ARG A 260 32.87 2.56 1.73
N SER A 261 32.61 3.67 2.43
CA SER A 261 33.63 4.70 2.66
C SER A 261 34.77 4.17 3.53
N SER A 262 34.46 3.39 4.57
CA SER A 262 35.47 2.77 5.42
C SER A 262 36.36 1.80 4.64
N SER A 263 35.78 0.96 3.78
CA SER A 263 36.56 0.06 2.91
C SER A 263 37.40 0.83 1.89
N TYR A 264 36.88 1.95 1.37
CA TYR A 264 37.66 2.81 0.48
C TYR A 264 38.88 3.42 1.19
N LEU A 265 38.73 3.88 2.43
CA LEU A 265 39.86 4.38 3.24
C LEU A 265 40.88 3.28 3.56
N GLN A 266 40.44 2.05 3.86
CA GLN A 266 41.33 0.90 4.06
C GLN A 266 42.15 0.61 2.80
N ASN A 267 41.51 0.62 1.62
CA ASN A 267 42.20 0.41 0.37
C ASN A 267 43.26 1.49 0.09
N ILE A 268 42.99 2.76 0.46
CA ILE A 268 44.00 3.84 0.33
C ILE A 268 45.21 3.55 1.20
N ASP A 269 45.01 3.08 2.44
CA ASP A 269 46.10 2.72 3.34
C ASP A 269 46.91 1.52 2.81
N GLU A 270 46.25 0.48 2.31
CA GLU A 270 46.92 -0.68 1.69
C GLU A 270 47.71 -0.29 0.42
N LEU A 271 47.20 0.65 -0.38
CA LEU A 271 47.90 1.13 -1.57
C LEU A 271 49.24 1.80 -1.24
N TYR A 272 49.48 2.26 -0.01
CA TYR A 272 50.78 2.80 0.39
C TYR A 272 51.92 1.78 0.26
N ILE A 273 51.64 0.47 0.33
CA ILE A 273 52.66 -0.57 0.12
C ILE A 273 53.33 -0.42 -1.26
N SER A 274 52.59 0.03 -2.27
CA SER A 274 53.13 0.28 -3.61
C SER A 274 54.15 1.43 -3.66
N GLU A 275 54.16 2.32 -2.66
CA GLU A 275 55.17 3.37 -2.56
C GLU A 275 56.58 2.79 -2.44
N LEU A 276 56.72 1.68 -1.73
CA LEU A 276 58.02 1.01 -1.60
C LEU A 276 58.52 0.57 -2.99
N THR A 277 57.66 -0.01 -3.83
CA THR A 277 58.03 -0.38 -5.20
C THR A 277 58.52 0.84 -6.00
N ILE A 278 57.82 1.97 -5.93
CA ILE A 278 58.20 3.22 -6.60
C ILE A 278 59.58 3.71 -6.12
N GLN A 279 59.83 3.64 -4.80
CA GLN A 279 61.11 4.06 -4.23
C GLN A 279 62.25 3.12 -4.63
N LYS A 280 62.01 1.81 -4.74
CA LYS A 280 63.01 0.86 -5.26
C LYS A 280 63.37 1.17 -6.71
N ASP A 281 62.38 1.38 -7.57
CA ASP A 281 62.62 1.71 -8.98
C ASP A 281 63.45 3.00 -9.11
N ARG A 282 63.14 4.01 -8.28
CA ARG A 282 63.90 5.26 -8.21
C ARG A 282 65.35 5.05 -7.76
N MET A 283 65.57 4.20 -6.75
CA MET A 283 66.90 3.84 -6.29
C MET A 283 67.70 3.11 -7.39
N GLU A 284 67.09 2.14 -8.06
CA GLU A 284 67.73 1.34 -9.11
C GLU A 284 68.06 2.17 -10.35
N GLN A 285 67.24 3.15 -10.71
CA GLN A 285 67.51 4.07 -11.82
C GLN A 285 68.72 4.98 -11.57
N ALA A 286 68.98 5.35 -10.30
CA ALA A 286 70.11 6.21 -9.94
C ALA A 286 71.43 5.44 -9.70
N GLN A 287 71.37 4.12 -9.53
CA GLN A 287 72.54 3.27 -9.24
C GLN A 287 73.63 3.25 -10.32
N PRO A 288 73.34 3.20 -11.64
CA PRO A 288 74.38 3.06 -12.66
C PRO A 288 75.44 4.18 -12.62
N GLU A 289 75.02 5.42 -12.36
CA GLU A 289 75.94 6.55 -12.24
C GLU A 289 76.82 6.45 -10.98
N LEU A 290 76.22 6.06 -9.85
CA LEU A 290 76.98 5.82 -8.62
C LEU A 290 77.99 4.69 -8.83
N ILE A 291 77.58 3.56 -9.41
CA ILE A 291 78.46 2.42 -9.70
C ILE A 291 79.59 2.83 -10.65
N ALA A 292 79.32 3.66 -11.67
CA ALA A 292 80.34 4.16 -12.59
C ALA A 292 81.39 5.04 -11.87
N ALA A 293 80.98 5.87 -10.91
CA ALA A 293 81.90 6.64 -10.08
C ALA A 293 82.72 5.74 -9.14
N LEU A 294 82.08 4.72 -8.54
CA LEU A 294 82.75 3.75 -7.66
C LEU A 294 83.81 2.93 -8.40
N ARG A 295 83.55 2.50 -9.65
CA ARG A 295 84.54 1.81 -10.50
C ARG A 295 85.82 2.63 -10.73
N LYS A 296 85.69 3.96 -10.75
CA LYS A 296 86.81 4.89 -10.92
C LYS A 296 87.47 5.29 -9.60
N ASN A 297 87.12 4.64 -8.48
CA ASN A 297 87.54 5.00 -7.11
C ASN A 297 87.21 6.46 -6.72
N GLN A 298 86.17 7.04 -7.31
CA GLN A 298 85.74 8.41 -7.02
C GLN A 298 84.69 8.45 -5.90
N ILE A 299 85.05 8.01 -4.70
CA ILE A 299 84.19 8.16 -3.50
C ILE A 299 84.45 9.54 -2.91
N ASN A 300 83.71 10.55 -3.37
CA ASN A 300 83.85 11.94 -2.95
C ASN A 300 82.48 12.62 -2.82
N ARG A 301 82.45 13.86 -2.33
CA ARG A 301 81.20 14.62 -2.20
C ARG A 301 80.34 14.67 -3.46
N ALA A 302 80.95 14.80 -4.65
CA ALA A 302 80.22 14.96 -5.89
C ALA A 302 79.46 13.68 -6.30
N SER A 303 80.10 12.51 -6.21
CA SER A 303 79.46 11.24 -6.55
C SER A 303 78.36 10.84 -5.55
N ILE A 304 78.60 11.06 -4.26
CA ILE A 304 77.62 10.74 -3.21
C ILE A 304 76.41 11.69 -3.27
N ARG A 305 76.63 13.01 -3.40
CA ARG A 305 75.52 13.96 -3.57
C ARG A 305 74.80 13.78 -4.90
N GLY A 306 75.50 13.47 -5.98
CA GLY A 306 74.88 13.18 -7.28
C GLY A 306 73.86 12.04 -7.23
N PHE A 307 74.07 11.04 -6.37
CA PHE A 307 73.10 9.98 -6.11
C PHE A 307 71.96 10.42 -5.18
N ILE A 308 72.28 11.07 -4.05
CA ILE A 308 71.31 11.45 -3.00
C ILE A 308 70.37 12.56 -3.47
N ASP A 309 70.88 13.56 -4.20
CA ASP A 309 70.10 14.72 -4.65
C ASP A 309 69.03 14.32 -5.70
N LYS A 310 69.15 13.13 -6.31
CA LYS A 310 68.14 12.54 -7.21
C LYS A 310 67.01 11.80 -6.49
N GLN A 311 67.12 11.64 -5.17
CA GLN A 311 66.14 10.93 -4.36
C GLN A 311 65.11 11.89 -3.77
N SER A 312 63.88 11.40 -3.62
CA SER A 312 62.80 12.13 -2.98
C SER A 312 61.85 11.12 -2.28
N PRO A 313 61.58 11.21 -0.98
CA PRO A 313 62.19 12.14 -0.02
C PRO A 313 63.69 11.86 0.21
N GLN A 314 64.38 12.87 0.73
CA GLN A 314 65.79 12.80 1.11
C GLN A 314 66.02 11.78 2.22
N PRO A 315 67.24 11.22 2.37
CA PRO A 315 67.47 10.16 3.34
C PRO A 315 67.45 10.74 4.75
N TYR A 316 66.77 10.05 5.67
CA TYR A 316 67.03 10.22 7.09
C TYR A 316 68.49 9.88 7.39
N ARG A 317 68.95 8.74 6.85
CA ARG A 317 70.34 8.32 6.85
C ARG A 317 70.68 7.58 5.57
N PHE A 318 71.89 7.80 5.07
CA PHE A 318 72.47 7.06 3.96
C PHE A 318 73.86 6.59 4.37
N PHE A 319 74.16 5.33 4.08
CA PHE A 319 75.47 4.73 4.28
C PHE A 319 75.86 3.88 3.06
N LEU A 320 77.09 4.05 2.60
CA LEU A 320 77.74 3.20 1.63
C LEU A 320 79.01 2.66 2.29
N VAL A 321 78.98 1.40 2.67
CA VAL A 321 80.05 0.72 3.41
C VAL A 321 80.90 -0.07 2.43
N ALA A 322 82.22 0.16 2.41
CA ALA A 322 83.15 -0.62 1.62
C ALA A 322 83.64 -1.86 2.38
N SER A 323 83.86 -2.98 1.67
CA SER A 323 84.34 -4.24 2.27
C SER A 323 85.73 -4.09 2.92
N ASP A 324 86.73 -3.58 2.20
CA ASP A 324 88.14 -3.71 2.61
C ASP A 324 88.89 -2.38 2.78
N SER A 325 88.40 -1.28 2.23
CA SER A 325 89.13 0.00 2.22
C SER A 325 89.02 0.80 3.52
N GLY A 326 88.19 0.32 4.46
CA GLY A 326 87.87 1.02 5.71
C GLY A 326 87.02 2.27 5.51
N ILE A 327 86.43 2.44 4.31
CA ILE A 327 85.66 3.63 3.93
C ILE A 327 84.18 3.41 4.21
N ILE A 328 83.55 4.41 4.83
CA ILE A 328 82.10 4.58 4.85
C ILE A 328 81.74 5.98 4.36
N ALA A 329 80.94 6.05 3.31
CA ALA A 329 80.37 7.30 2.83
C ALA A 329 78.93 7.45 3.31
N GLY A 330 78.53 8.65 3.72
CA GLY A 330 77.15 8.93 4.13
C GLY A 330 76.69 10.30 3.66
N HIS A 331 75.40 10.60 3.85
CA HIS A 331 74.80 11.87 3.41
C HIS A 331 75.45 13.14 4.00
N ARG A 332 76.19 13.02 5.11
CA ARG A 332 76.85 14.15 5.79
C ARG A 332 78.36 14.17 5.63
N GLY A 333 78.99 13.11 5.13
CA GLY A 333 80.44 13.03 4.97
C GLY A 333 80.96 11.61 4.79
N ILE A 334 82.28 11.49 4.66
CA ILE A 334 83.01 10.26 4.41
C ILE A 334 84.00 10.04 5.55
N LEU A 335 84.02 8.83 6.10
CA LEU A 335 84.99 8.39 7.09
C LEU A 335 85.90 7.32 6.50
N LYS A 336 87.14 7.27 6.98
CA LYS A 336 88.10 6.20 6.74
C LYS A 336 88.69 5.74 8.07
N ASN A 337 88.49 4.47 8.43
CA ASN A 337 88.96 3.89 9.70
C ASN A 337 88.59 4.73 10.93
N GLY A 338 87.32 5.14 11.03
CA GLY A 338 86.79 5.95 12.14
C GLY A 338 87.17 7.44 12.13
N LYS A 339 87.98 7.91 11.17
CA LYS A 339 88.37 9.33 11.05
C LYS A 339 87.66 10.03 9.89
N VAL A 340 87.25 11.28 10.07
CA VAL A 340 86.59 12.07 9.01
C VAL A 340 87.58 12.40 7.90
N LEU A 341 87.36 11.84 6.71
CA LEU A 341 88.11 12.14 5.49
C LEU A 341 87.57 13.41 4.84
N GLU A 342 86.25 13.50 4.69
CA GLU A 342 85.55 14.65 4.10
C GLU A 342 84.22 14.89 4.81
N GLY A 343 83.91 16.15 5.15
CA GLY A 343 82.62 16.52 5.74
C GLY A 343 81.81 17.38 4.77
N PHE A 344 80.54 17.03 4.54
CA PHE A 344 79.67 17.76 3.61
C PHE A 344 78.94 18.93 4.28
N SER A 345 78.98 19.03 5.61
CA SER A 345 78.46 20.15 6.41
C SER A 345 79.48 20.64 7.44
N LYS A 346 79.37 21.92 7.85
CA LYS A 346 80.33 22.56 8.79
C LYS A 346 80.28 21.97 10.21
N GLY A 347 79.24 21.22 10.58
CA GLY A 347 79.06 20.62 11.92
C GLY A 347 79.45 19.15 12.05
N PHE A 348 79.56 18.40 10.95
CA PHE A 348 79.72 16.94 10.98
C PHE A 348 80.99 16.46 11.72
N LYS A 349 82.09 17.23 11.62
CA LYS A 349 83.36 16.90 12.29
C LYS A 349 83.30 16.91 13.82
N LYS A 350 82.24 17.50 14.41
CA LYS A 350 82.05 17.65 15.86
C LYS A 350 80.85 16.86 16.39
N ASP A 351 80.19 16.08 15.54
CA ASP A 351 78.99 15.32 15.90
C ASP A 351 79.37 13.88 16.27
N ASP A 352 79.83 13.69 17.50
CA ASP A 352 80.33 12.40 18.00
C ASP A 352 79.28 11.28 17.88
N VAL A 353 77.99 11.61 18.01
CA VAL A 353 76.90 10.64 17.87
C VAL A 353 76.84 10.10 16.45
N GLN A 354 76.96 10.98 15.45
CA GLN A 354 76.93 10.56 14.05
C GLN A 354 78.20 9.86 13.61
N LEU A 355 79.36 10.29 14.11
CA LEU A 355 80.63 9.61 13.85
C LEU A 355 80.62 8.20 14.45
N ASN A 356 80.19 8.05 15.70
CA ASN A 356 80.07 6.75 16.35
C ASN A 356 79.04 5.84 15.66
N THR A 357 77.92 6.41 15.19
CA THR A 357 76.93 5.61 14.44
C THR A 357 77.50 5.16 13.10
N ALA A 358 78.18 6.03 12.36
CA ALA A 358 78.80 5.68 11.08
C ALA A 358 79.89 4.61 11.28
N ASP A 359 80.69 4.69 12.34
CA ASP A 359 81.69 3.68 12.67
C ASP A 359 81.05 2.33 13.05
N ALA A 360 79.97 2.34 13.83
CA ALA A 360 79.22 1.12 14.18
C ALA A 360 78.60 0.46 12.93
N VAL A 361 77.99 1.25 12.04
CA VAL A 361 77.44 0.75 10.77
C VAL A 361 78.55 0.26 9.84
N HIS A 362 79.72 0.90 9.84
CA HIS A 362 80.89 0.44 9.10
C HIS A 362 81.35 -0.94 9.58
N LYS A 363 81.53 -1.13 10.89
CA LYS A 363 81.93 -2.43 11.46
C LYS A 363 80.92 -3.52 11.14
N LEU A 364 79.63 -3.24 11.31
CA LEU A 364 78.55 -4.18 10.99
C LEU A 364 78.52 -4.52 9.50
N GLY A 365 78.62 -3.51 8.63
CA GLY A 365 78.60 -3.71 7.18
C GLY A 365 79.82 -4.46 6.66
N SER A 366 81.02 -4.13 7.14
CA SER A 366 82.24 -4.85 6.81
C SER A 366 82.20 -6.30 7.31
N TYR A 367 81.65 -6.55 8.49
CA TYR A 367 81.42 -7.91 9.00
C TYR A 367 80.52 -8.71 8.05
N VAL A 368 79.35 -8.17 7.69
CA VAL A 368 78.43 -8.81 6.74
C VAL A 368 79.11 -9.09 5.41
N LEU A 369 79.79 -8.09 4.81
CA LEU A 369 80.47 -8.23 3.53
C LEU A 369 81.60 -9.27 3.59
N HIS A 370 82.40 -9.30 4.66
CA HIS A 370 83.45 -10.30 4.87
C HIS A 370 82.89 -11.71 5.02
N THR A 371 81.79 -11.87 5.76
CA THR A 371 81.12 -13.16 5.89
C THR A 371 80.55 -13.64 4.55
N LEU A 372 79.87 -12.77 3.79
CA LEU A 372 79.34 -13.10 2.46
C LEU A 372 80.45 -13.44 1.46
N ASN A 373 81.58 -12.74 1.54
CA ASN A 373 82.77 -12.99 0.71
C ASN A 373 83.62 -14.17 1.18
N ARG A 374 83.17 -14.93 2.20
CA ARG A 374 83.89 -16.08 2.79
C ARG A 374 85.30 -15.74 3.27
N ARG A 375 85.49 -14.54 3.82
CA ARG A 375 86.77 -14.07 4.38
C ARG A 375 86.77 -14.20 5.91
N ALA A 376 87.96 -14.40 6.46
CA ALA A 376 88.14 -14.52 7.90
C ALA A 376 87.92 -13.16 8.59
N VAL A 377 86.91 -13.08 9.46
CA VAL A 377 86.69 -11.93 10.35
C VAL A 377 87.57 -12.10 11.59
N THR A 378 88.27 -11.04 12.00
CA THR A 378 89.05 -11.08 13.25
C THR A 378 88.14 -11.32 14.47
N LYS A 379 88.61 -12.11 15.45
CA LYS A 379 87.83 -12.42 16.66
C LYS A 379 87.35 -11.17 17.40
N LYS A 380 88.18 -10.13 17.45
CA LYS A 380 87.84 -8.82 18.04
C LYS A 380 86.70 -8.12 17.30
N ALA A 381 86.77 -8.05 15.96
CA ALA A 381 85.72 -7.43 15.15
C ALA A 381 84.40 -8.22 15.21
N GLY A 382 84.47 -9.56 15.27
CA GLY A 382 83.29 -10.41 15.46
C GLY A 382 82.56 -10.11 16.78
N THR A 383 83.29 -10.06 17.90
CA THR A 383 82.69 -9.76 19.22
C THR A 383 82.15 -8.33 19.31
N GLU A 384 82.83 -7.33 18.73
CA GLU A 384 82.30 -5.96 18.68
C GLU A 384 81.00 -5.86 17.88
N VAL A 385 80.89 -6.57 16.75
CA VAL A 385 79.69 -6.58 15.92
C VAL A 385 78.56 -7.38 16.56
N GLU A 386 78.86 -8.51 17.20
CA GLU A 386 77.89 -9.29 17.97
C GLU A 386 77.26 -8.44 19.08
N PHE A 387 78.09 -7.72 19.86
CA PHE A 387 77.60 -6.80 20.88
C PHE A 387 76.71 -5.68 20.29
N VAL A 388 77.10 -5.09 19.15
CA VAL A 388 76.33 -4.04 18.48
C VAL A 388 75.00 -4.57 17.94
N ILE A 389 74.98 -5.76 17.34
CA ILE A 389 73.76 -6.39 16.79
C ILE A 389 72.83 -6.81 17.92
N GLU A 390 73.33 -7.45 18.98
CA GLU A 390 72.49 -7.85 20.12
C GLU A 390 71.90 -6.64 20.84
N THR A 391 72.70 -5.58 21.04
CA THR A 391 72.26 -4.36 21.74
C THR A 391 71.25 -3.56 20.93
N LEU A 392 71.43 -3.44 19.61
CA LEU A 392 70.58 -2.60 18.77
C LEU A 392 69.38 -3.35 18.17
N MET A 393 69.56 -4.63 17.82
CA MET A 393 68.61 -5.40 17.02
C MET A 393 68.00 -6.59 17.76
N GLN A 394 68.52 -6.94 18.96
CA GLN A 394 68.08 -8.10 19.76
C GLN A 394 68.05 -9.41 18.94
N ARG A 395 69.05 -9.59 18.06
CA ARG A 395 69.19 -10.72 17.13
C ARG A 395 70.63 -11.22 17.10
N THR A 396 70.84 -12.42 16.59
CA THR A 396 72.21 -12.94 16.39
C THR A 396 72.81 -12.45 15.06
N PRO A 397 74.15 -12.39 14.93
CA PRO A 397 74.80 -12.01 13.68
C PRO A 397 74.42 -12.90 12.48
N ILE A 398 74.16 -14.18 12.72
CA ILE A 398 73.77 -15.15 11.68
C ILE A 398 72.38 -14.85 11.15
N GLU A 399 71.42 -14.57 12.04
CA GLU A 399 70.06 -14.15 11.67
C GLU A 399 70.08 -12.86 10.84
N LEU A 400 70.92 -11.89 11.20
CA LEU A 400 71.07 -10.65 10.45
C LEU A 400 71.57 -10.90 9.02
N ILE A 401 72.61 -11.72 8.86
CA ILE A 401 73.17 -12.05 7.54
C ILE A 401 72.13 -12.76 6.67
N GLN A 402 71.40 -13.72 7.24
CA GLN A 402 70.38 -14.44 6.50
C GLN A 402 69.25 -13.51 6.01
N MET A 403 68.78 -12.59 6.85
CA MET A 403 67.79 -11.58 6.44
C MET A 403 68.31 -10.68 5.31
N PHE A 404 69.58 -10.29 5.33
CA PHE A 404 70.17 -9.44 4.29
C PHE A 404 70.30 -10.15 2.94
N ILE A 405 70.47 -11.47 2.95
CA ILE A 405 70.48 -12.29 1.74
C ILE A 405 69.05 -12.44 1.18
N GLU A 406 68.05 -12.65 2.05
CA GLU A 406 66.67 -12.95 1.66
C GLU A 406 65.89 -11.73 1.10
N LEU A 407 66.16 -10.51 1.58
CA LEU A 407 65.30 -9.34 1.32
C LEU A 407 65.68 -8.49 0.09
N ASP A 408 66.95 -8.46 -0.36
CA ASP A 408 67.58 -7.77 -1.53
C ASP A 408 67.04 -6.37 -1.98
N SER A 409 66.20 -5.73 -1.16
CA SER A 409 65.54 -4.48 -1.52
C SER A 409 65.03 -3.70 -0.30
N PHE A 410 63.99 -4.17 0.41
CA PHE A 410 63.40 -3.42 1.51
C PHE A 410 63.43 -4.15 2.84
N TRP A 411 63.67 -3.36 3.88
CA TRP A 411 63.62 -3.79 5.25
C TRP A 411 63.05 -2.68 6.14
N GLN A 412 62.51 -3.07 7.30
CA GLN A 412 62.15 -2.13 8.36
C GLN A 412 63.24 -2.18 9.44
N TRP A 413 64.06 -1.13 9.49
CA TRP A 413 65.08 -0.98 10.52
C TRP A 413 64.45 -0.36 11.76
N ALA A 414 64.23 -1.15 12.80
CA ALA A 414 63.70 -0.67 14.07
C ALA A 414 64.81 -0.34 15.07
N LEU A 415 64.71 0.80 15.76
CA LEU A 415 65.51 1.10 16.95
C LEU A 415 64.56 1.58 18.07
N GLY A 416 64.36 0.74 19.09
CA GLY A 416 63.37 1.01 20.14
C GLY A 416 61.94 0.97 19.60
N THR A 417 61.17 2.06 19.74
CA THR A 417 59.76 2.14 19.29
C THR A 417 59.58 2.72 17.89
N LYS A 418 60.66 3.14 17.21
CA LYS A 418 60.61 3.73 15.86
C LYS A 418 61.15 2.75 14.82
N SER A 419 60.42 2.59 13.73
CA SER A 419 60.81 1.82 12.55
C SER A 419 61.13 2.77 11.39
N TYR A 420 62.22 2.49 10.68
CA TYR A 420 62.68 3.24 9.52
C TYR A 420 62.65 2.32 8.29
N PRO A 421 61.78 2.60 7.30
CA PRO A 421 61.87 1.95 6.00
C PRO A 421 63.29 2.12 5.45
N THR A 422 63.90 1.02 5.03
CA THR A 422 65.29 0.96 4.63
C THR A 422 65.41 0.22 3.32
N TYR A 423 66.04 0.86 2.34
CA TYR A 423 66.50 0.20 1.13
C TYR A 423 67.93 -0.33 1.34
N LEU A 424 68.11 -1.62 1.12
CA LEU A 424 69.38 -2.33 1.25
C LEU A 424 69.78 -2.89 -0.12
N LYS A 425 71.02 -2.63 -0.53
CA LYS A 425 71.59 -3.26 -1.73
C LYS A 425 73.05 -3.66 -1.55
N MET A 426 73.38 -4.88 -1.93
CA MET A 426 74.76 -5.37 -2.00
C MET A 426 75.28 -5.20 -3.42
N LEU A 427 76.39 -4.49 -3.59
CA LEU A 427 76.95 -4.13 -4.89
C LEU A 427 78.21 -4.94 -5.18
N LYS A 428 78.24 -5.54 -6.38
CA LYS A 428 79.40 -6.21 -6.96
C LYS A 428 79.90 -5.34 -8.11
N ILE A 429 81.08 -4.76 -7.96
CA ILE A 429 81.57 -3.68 -8.84
C ILE A 429 82.83 -4.12 -9.59
N PHE A 430 83.80 -4.69 -8.90
CA PHE A 430 85.11 -5.06 -9.44
C PHE A 430 85.19 -6.55 -9.80
N ASP A 431 84.63 -7.43 -8.97
CA ASP A 431 84.60 -8.88 -9.18
C ASP A 431 83.16 -9.41 -9.03
N PRO A 432 82.59 -10.14 -10.01
CA PRO A 432 81.27 -10.78 -9.90
C PRO A 432 81.13 -11.77 -8.73
N GLY A 433 82.24 -12.28 -8.20
CA GLY A 433 82.30 -13.19 -7.07
C GLY A 433 82.30 -12.52 -5.69
N LEU A 434 82.59 -11.22 -5.61
CA LEU A 434 82.79 -10.49 -4.35
C LEU A 434 81.84 -9.30 -4.23
N TYR A 435 81.25 -9.15 -3.04
CA TYR A 435 80.51 -7.96 -2.67
C TYR A 435 81.47 -6.87 -2.21
N ASP A 436 81.54 -5.77 -2.96
CA ASP A 436 82.47 -4.67 -2.73
C ASP A 436 81.87 -3.61 -1.78
N TYR A 437 80.58 -3.34 -1.92
CA TYR A 437 79.88 -2.31 -1.15
C TYR A 437 78.51 -2.78 -0.66
N MET A 438 78.12 -2.30 0.51
CA MET A 438 76.76 -2.37 1.04
C MET A 438 76.17 -0.96 1.07
N LEU A 439 75.05 -0.78 0.36
CA LEU A 439 74.29 0.46 0.31
C LEU A 439 73.07 0.34 1.24
N LEU A 440 72.94 1.32 2.14
CA LEU A 440 71.83 1.49 3.05
C LEU A 440 71.23 2.88 2.86
N TYR A 441 69.94 2.94 2.54
CA TYR A 441 69.19 4.18 2.45
C TYR A 441 67.98 4.09 3.36
N LEU A 442 67.95 4.89 4.43
CA LEU A 442 66.92 4.92 5.45
C LEU A 442 66.05 6.16 5.26
N TRP A 443 64.73 5.99 5.31
CA TRP A 443 63.75 7.07 5.30
C TRP A 443 63.13 7.29 6.68
N GLU A 444 62.69 8.51 6.96
CA GLU A 444 61.66 8.72 7.98
C GLU A 444 60.30 8.31 7.40
N SER A 445 59.52 7.50 8.12
CA SER A 445 58.19 7.07 7.66
C SER A 445 57.28 8.26 7.36
N TYR A 446 57.35 9.31 8.19
CA TYR A 446 56.60 10.54 8.01
C TYR A 446 56.84 11.18 6.64
N ASP A 447 58.09 11.31 6.21
CA ASP A 447 58.44 11.97 4.94
C ASP A 447 57.94 11.16 3.73
N LEU A 448 57.99 9.83 3.81
CA LEU A 448 57.45 8.94 2.77
C LEU A 448 55.93 9.03 2.68
N GLU A 449 55.25 8.99 3.83
CA GLU A 449 53.79 9.09 3.92
C GLU A 449 53.27 10.44 3.39
N ILE A 450 53.92 11.54 3.78
CA ILE A 450 53.61 12.88 3.29
C ILE A 450 53.92 13.01 1.79
N GLY A 451 55.05 12.48 1.32
CA GLY A 451 55.40 12.47 -0.10
C GLY A 451 54.41 11.68 -0.96
N TYR A 452 53.97 10.53 -0.47
CA TYR A 452 52.92 9.72 -1.08
C TYR A 452 51.61 10.51 -1.16
N MET A 453 51.16 11.08 -0.03
CA MET A 453 49.90 11.84 0.01
C MET A 453 49.90 13.04 -0.92
N ASN A 454 50.98 13.83 -0.95
CA ASN A 454 51.12 14.96 -1.88
C ASN A 454 50.93 14.54 -3.34
N ARG A 455 51.36 13.33 -3.71
CA ARG A 455 51.28 12.83 -5.09
C ARG A 455 49.88 12.34 -5.46
N ILE A 456 49.19 11.67 -4.55
CA ILE A 456 47.93 10.98 -4.87
C ILE A 456 46.66 11.72 -4.43
N TYR A 457 46.77 12.67 -3.51
CA TYR A 457 45.62 13.31 -2.84
C TYR A 457 44.58 13.90 -3.80
N HIS A 458 45.03 14.57 -4.88
CA HIS A 458 44.12 15.12 -5.88
C HIS A 458 43.32 14.04 -6.63
N ASN A 459 43.93 12.87 -6.87
CA ASN A 459 43.26 11.75 -7.54
C ASN A 459 42.30 11.03 -6.59
N LEU A 460 42.64 10.92 -5.29
CA LEU A 460 41.75 10.34 -4.28
C LEU A 460 40.43 11.09 -4.16
N ASN A 461 40.44 12.42 -4.31
CA ASN A 461 39.23 13.25 -4.29
C ASN A 461 38.41 13.20 -5.59
N ARG A 462 38.91 12.55 -6.65
CA ARG A 462 38.19 12.28 -7.91
C ARG A 462 37.70 10.83 -7.94
N ASN A 463 36.97 10.42 -6.91
CA ASN A 463 36.42 9.07 -6.80
C ASN A 463 34.94 9.00 -7.26
N GLU A 464 34.53 7.82 -7.69
CA GLU A 464 33.15 7.54 -8.14
C GLU A 464 32.10 7.71 -7.05
N PHE A 465 32.51 7.73 -5.79
CA PHE A 465 31.62 7.80 -4.63
C PHE A 465 31.33 9.24 -4.18
N GLY A 466 31.98 10.24 -4.79
CA GLY A 466 31.85 11.65 -4.40
C GLY A 466 32.41 11.96 -3.00
N LEU A 467 33.31 11.12 -2.49
CA LEU A 467 33.94 11.31 -1.18
C LEU A 467 34.94 12.46 -1.23
N LYS A 468 34.89 13.33 -0.23
CA LYS A 468 36.02 14.23 0.07
C LYS A 468 36.90 13.55 1.10
N ILE A 469 38.14 13.26 0.72
CA ILE A 469 39.13 12.64 1.60
C ILE A 469 39.89 13.73 2.32
N VAL A 470 40.05 13.55 3.62
CA VAL A 470 40.85 14.39 4.50
C VAL A 470 41.90 13.49 5.14
N ALA A 471 43.17 13.86 5.03
CA ALA A 471 44.27 13.18 5.72
C ALA A 471 44.90 14.14 6.71
N VAL A 472 45.14 13.71 7.95
CA VAL A 472 45.76 14.55 9.00
C VAL A 472 46.84 13.75 9.71
N ASP A 473 47.96 14.40 10.01
CA ASP A 473 49.02 13.77 10.78
C ASP A 473 48.68 13.66 12.28
N GLU A 474 49.34 12.74 12.98
CA GLU A 474 49.08 12.52 14.42
C GLU A 474 49.32 13.77 15.28
N ARG A 475 50.18 14.69 14.83
CA ARG A 475 50.50 15.94 15.52
C ARG A 475 49.52 17.08 15.22
N PHE A 476 48.62 16.90 14.26
CA PHE A 476 47.71 17.93 13.76
C PHE A 476 48.45 19.20 13.29
N GLU A 477 49.66 19.02 12.74
CA GLU A 477 50.49 20.07 12.15
C GLU A 477 50.25 20.17 10.65
N THR A 478 50.02 19.03 9.99
CA THR A 478 49.85 18.92 8.55
C THR A 478 48.54 18.21 8.21
N ALA A 479 47.78 18.79 7.27
CA ALA A 479 46.55 18.18 6.77
C ALA A 479 46.39 18.35 5.26
N PHE A 480 45.65 17.42 4.67
CA PHE A 480 45.24 17.41 3.27
C PHE A 480 43.71 17.40 3.26
N PRO A 481 43.03 18.50 2.89
CA PRO A 481 43.62 19.79 2.54
C PRO A 481 43.94 20.59 3.83
N PRO A 482 44.83 21.60 3.79
CA PRO A 482 45.27 22.33 4.99
C PRO A 482 44.13 22.99 5.78
N GLU A 483 43.05 23.36 5.10
CA GLU A 483 41.86 24.00 5.69
C GLU A 483 41.14 23.07 6.68
N ALA A 484 41.34 21.75 6.60
CA ALA A 484 40.73 20.78 7.52
C ALA A 484 41.10 21.04 8.99
N LEU A 485 42.30 21.58 9.26
CA LEU A 485 42.75 21.91 10.61
C LEU A 485 42.03 23.15 11.21
N GLN A 486 41.44 23.99 10.36
CA GLN A 486 40.71 25.19 10.80
C GLN A 486 39.30 24.84 11.30
N ASN A 487 38.74 23.72 10.86
CA ASN A 487 37.40 23.30 11.25
C ASN A 487 37.42 22.55 12.59
N GLN A 488 36.93 23.21 13.65
CA GLN A 488 36.91 22.66 15.00
C GLN A 488 36.16 21.33 15.12
N ARG A 489 35.05 21.14 14.38
CA ARG A 489 34.28 19.88 14.44
C ARG A 489 35.02 18.71 13.81
N LEU A 490 35.71 18.94 12.69
CA LEU A 490 36.56 17.92 12.08
C LEU A 490 37.72 17.55 13.00
N LYS A 491 38.35 18.56 13.63
CA LYS A 491 39.40 18.36 14.61
C LYS A 491 38.93 17.52 15.80
N ASP A 492 37.77 17.83 16.37
CA ASP A 492 37.18 17.05 17.46
C ASP A 492 36.94 15.58 17.07
N PHE A 493 36.47 15.34 15.84
CA PHE A 493 36.27 13.98 15.32
C PHE A 493 37.59 13.24 15.12
N LEU A 494 38.58 13.88 14.51
CA LEU A 494 39.91 13.33 14.28
C LEU A 494 40.63 12.99 15.60
N LEU A 495 40.44 13.80 16.65
CA LEU A 495 40.98 13.53 17.99
C LEU A 495 40.43 12.21 18.58
N LYS A 496 39.17 11.85 18.29
CA LYS A 496 38.59 10.55 18.70
C LYS A 496 39.35 9.36 18.06
N MET A 497 40.02 9.56 16.92
CA MET A 497 40.71 8.52 16.16
C MET A 497 42.17 8.26 16.55
N ARG A 498 42.71 9.01 17.52
CA ARG A 498 44.11 8.83 17.95
C ARG A 498 44.39 7.39 18.37
N ASP A 499 43.47 6.81 19.14
CA ASP A 499 43.66 5.51 19.78
C ASP A 499 43.00 4.35 19.02
N ARG A 500 41.89 4.57 18.29
CA ARG A 500 41.12 3.53 17.55
C ARG A 500 40.37 4.06 16.32
N THR A 501 40.10 3.17 15.36
CA THR A 501 39.17 3.41 14.25
C THR A 501 37.73 3.55 14.78
N ILE A 502 37.00 4.55 14.29
CA ILE A 502 35.60 4.79 14.66
C ILE A 502 34.71 3.80 13.91
N THR A 503 33.80 3.14 14.63
CA THR A 503 32.90 2.11 14.10
C THR A 503 31.45 2.58 13.98
N ARG A 504 31.17 3.86 14.23
CA ARG A 504 29.82 4.43 14.22
C ARG A 504 29.71 5.62 13.26
N PRO A 505 28.60 5.74 12.51
CA PRO A 505 28.32 6.91 11.69
C PRO A 505 28.16 8.17 12.56
N GLU A 506 28.90 9.23 12.26
CA GLU A 506 28.69 10.57 12.84
C GLU A 506 28.41 11.58 11.72
N PHE A 507 27.70 12.66 12.05
CA PHE A 507 27.31 13.68 11.07
C PHE A 507 27.87 15.04 11.46
N CYS A 508 28.26 15.83 10.47
CA CYS A 508 28.73 17.20 10.67
C CYS A 508 28.26 18.09 9.53
N ASN A 509 27.80 19.29 9.86
CA ASN A 509 27.53 20.33 8.89
C ASN A 509 28.80 21.17 8.66
N ILE A 510 29.22 21.29 7.40
CA ILE A 510 30.36 22.09 6.94
C ILE A 510 29.88 22.98 5.81
N GLU A 511 29.98 24.31 6.00
CA GLU A 511 29.58 25.32 5.00
C GLU A 511 28.15 25.14 4.47
N GLY A 512 27.23 24.69 5.34
CA GLY A 512 25.82 24.46 4.97
C GLY A 512 25.54 23.08 4.36
N ILE A 513 26.56 22.25 4.14
CA ILE A 513 26.40 20.88 3.62
C ILE A 513 26.55 19.88 4.77
N ASP A 514 25.58 18.97 4.90
CA ASP A 514 25.66 17.86 5.85
C ASP A 514 26.52 16.73 5.28
N TYR A 515 27.52 16.31 6.05
CA TYR A 515 28.43 15.21 5.73
C TYR A 515 28.30 14.09 6.77
N LEU A 516 28.33 12.86 6.27
CA LEU A 516 28.60 11.66 7.05
C LEU A 516 30.11 11.49 7.18
N LEU A 517 30.60 11.46 8.42
CA LEU A 517 32.00 11.32 8.76
C LEU A 517 32.38 9.85 8.91
N VAL A 518 33.41 9.42 8.19
CA VAL A 518 33.93 8.05 8.27
C VAL A 518 35.43 8.09 8.47
N GLY A 519 35.88 7.53 9.58
CA GLY A 519 37.24 7.65 10.04
C GLY A 519 38.03 6.34 9.96
N HIS A 520 39.29 6.41 9.52
CA HIS A 520 40.20 5.27 9.46
C HIS A 520 41.55 5.59 10.11
N LYS A 521 41.92 4.80 11.13
CA LYS A 521 43.28 4.77 11.66
C LYS A 521 44.11 3.84 10.78
N CYS A 522 45.04 4.44 10.04
CA CYS A 522 45.98 3.74 9.18
C CYS A 522 46.82 2.73 9.96
N ILE A 523 47.07 1.60 9.31
CA ILE A 523 47.95 0.51 9.73
C ILE A 523 49.30 0.65 9.01
N PHE A 524 49.29 0.99 7.72
CA PHE A 524 50.52 1.10 6.91
C PHE A 524 51.11 2.51 6.93
N MET A 525 50.29 3.55 6.87
CA MET A 525 50.70 4.94 7.08
C MET A 525 50.56 5.34 8.55
N GLU A 526 51.47 4.88 9.40
CA GLU A 526 51.35 4.96 10.86
C GLU A 526 51.16 6.39 11.39
N ASN A 527 51.75 7.40 10.72
CA ASN A 527 51.73 8.80 11.17
C ASN A 527 50.53 9.59 10.64
N LEU A 528 49.72 9.00 9.75
CA LEU A 528 48.55 9.63 9.15
C LEU A 528 47.24 9.02 9.62
N ARG A 529 46.19 9.81 9.53
CA ARG A 529 44.80 9.43 9.78
C ARG A 529 43.96 9.87 8.60
N LEU A 530 43.09 8.98 8.13
CA LEU A 530 42.20 9.27 7.02
C LEU A 530 40.78 9.48 7.51
N LEU A 531 40.11 10.45 6.92
CA LEU A 531 38.72 10.80 7.14
C LEU A 531 38.06 10.96 5.79
N ALA A 532 36.91 10.34 5.59
CA ALA A 532 36.07 10.54 4.42
C ALA A 532 34.83 11.33 4.83
N LEU A 533 34.52 12.37 4.05
CA LEU A 533 33.30 13.15 4.15
C LEU A 533 32.37 12.71 3.01
N TYR A 534 31.31 11.99 3.36
CA TYR A 534 30.29 11.54 2.40
C TYR A 534 29.10 12.53 2.43
N PRO A 535 28.75 13.21 1.32
CA PRO A 535 27.65 14.18 1.34
C PRO A 535 26.30 13.50 1.58
N VAL A 536 25.58 13.92 2.62
CA VAL A 536 24.25 13.37 2.99
C VAL A 536 23.21 13.65 1.90
N GLU A 537 23.43 14.69 1.07
CA GLU A 537 22.57 15.01 -0.08
C GLU A 537 22.38 13.82 -1.04
N HIS A 538 23.38 12.94 -1.21
CA HIS A 538 23.23 11.75 -2.04
C HIS A 538 22.19 10.78 -1.47
N ILE A 539 22.21 10.58 -0.15
CA ILE A 539 21.23 9.74 0.56
C ILE A 539 19.84 10.38 0.45
N ASP A 540 19.74 11.69 0.68
CA ASP A 540 18.46 12.39 0.65
C ASP A 540 17.88 12.48 -0.77
N LYS A 541 18.71 12.54 -1.82
CA LYS A 541 18.29 12.43 -3.24
C LYS A 541 17.66 11.07 -3.55
N GLU A 542 18.28 9.97 -3.11
CA GLU A 542 17.69 8.64 -3.31
C GLU A 542 16.36 8.47 -2.55
N VAL A 543 16.33 8.88 -1.28
CA VAL A 543 15.13 8.81 -0.44
C VAL A 543 14.00 9.67 -1.01
N SER A 544 14.31 10.90 -1.46
CA SER A 544 13.32 11.79 -2.06
C SER A 544 12.82 11.29 -3.41
N GLY A 545 13.67 10.63 -4.22
CA GLY A 545 13.25 9.95 -5.44
C GLY A 545 12.22 8.84 -5.18
N LYS A 546 12.49 7.97 -4.20
CA LYS A 546 11.53 6.92 -3.78
C LYS A 546 10.25 7.51 -3.17
N ARG A 547 10.36 8.61 -2.42
CA ARG A 547 9.20 9.35 -1.89
C ARG A 547 8.30 9.86 -3.01
N ARG A 548 8.86 10.49 -4.06
CA ARG A 548 8.09 10.96 -5.22
C ARG A 548 7.37 9.82 -5.92
N LEU A 549 8.03 8.67 -6.09
CA LEU A 549 7.41 7.49 -6.69
C LEU A 549 6.21 6.98 -5.87
N LEU A 550 6.35 6.86 -4.54
CA LEU A 550 5.25 6.47 -3.66
C LEU A 550 4.07 7.46 -3.72
N LEU A 551 4.36 8.77 -3.73
CA LEU A 551 3.33 9.79 -3.88
C LEU A 551 2.62 9.72 -5.25
N MET A 552 3.35 9.41 -6.33
CA MET A 552 2.73 9.19 -7.64
C MET A 552 1.80 7.97 -7.65
N PHE A 553 2.15 6.88 -6.98
CA PHE A 553 1.25 5.73 -6.85
C PHE A 553 -0.05 6.07 -6.11
N VAL A 554 0.04 6.84 -5.02
CA VAL A 554 -1.14 7.33 -4.30
C VAL A 554 -2.00 8.23 -5.21
N LEU A 555 -1.36 9.15 -5.95
CA LEU A 555 -2.07 10.05 -6.87
C LEU A 555 -2.78 9.29 -8.00
N VAL A 556 -2.10 8.33 -8.65
CA VAL A 556 -2.68 7.51 -9.71
C VAL A 556 -3.84 6.67 -9.17
N SER A 557 -3.68 6.04 -8.00
CA SER A 557 -4.76 5.29 -7.35
C SER A 557 -5.98 6.17 -7.06
N PHE A 558 -5.77 7.39 -6.58
CA PHE A 558 -6.83 8.36 -6.37
C PHE A 558 -7.53 8.76 -7.68
N LEU A 559 -6.77 9.07 -8.72
CA LEU A 559 -7.32 9.44 -10.04
C LEU A 559 -8.14 8.30 -10.65
N VAL A 560 -7.65 7.06 -10.57
CA VAL A 560 -8.38 5.86 -11.03
C VAL A 560 -9.68 5.69 -10.25
N SER A 561 -9.66 5.86 -8.93
CA SER A 561 -10.88 5.79 -8.11
C SER A 561 -11.91 6.86 -8.50
N VAL A 562 -11.48 8.09 -8.73
CA VAL A 562 -12.39 9.18 -9.14
C VAL A 562 -12.94 8.88 -10.53
N SER A 563 -12.09 8.45 -11.46
CA SER A 563 -12.51 8.07 -12.82
C SER A 563 -13.52 6.92 -12.79
N LEU A 564 -13.29 5.88 -12.00
CA LEU A 564 -14.22 4.74 -11.86
C LEU A 564 -15.54 5.20 -11.24
N GLY A 565 -15.50 6.05 -10.22
CA GLY A 565 -16.71 6.62 -9.60
C GLY A 565 -17.53 7.46 -10.58
N LEU A 566 -16.88 8.27 -11.42
CA LEU A 566 -17.54 9.04 -12.48
C LEU A 566 -18.10 8.12 -13.57
N PHE A 567 -17.35 7.09 -13.96
CA PHE A 567 -17.77 6.11 -14.97
C PHE A 567 -19.02 5.34 -14.52
N VAL A 568 -19.00 4.75 -13.31
CA VAL A 568 -20.14 4.02 -12.73
C VAL A 568 -21.34 4.95 -12.54
N SER A 569 -21.11 6.18 -12.08
CA SER A 569 -22.16 7.18 -11.97
C SER A 569 -22.79 7.53 -13.32
N GLY A 570 -22.02 7.56 -14.41
CA GLY A 570 -22.54 7.82 -15.75
C GLY A 570 -23.28 6.63 -16.35
N SER A 571 -22.73 5.43 -16.18
CA SER A 571 -23.25 4.21 -16.82
C SER A 571 -24.53 3.68 -16.16
N ILE A 572 -24.75 3.90 -14.87
CA ILE A 572 -25.93 3.36 -14.16
C ILE A 572 -27.02 4.42 -13.97
N VAL A 573 -26.67 5.64 -13.57
CA VAL A 573 -27.67 6.65 -13.17
C VAL A 573 -28.44 7.21 -14.36
N GLY A 574 -27.78 7.35 -15.51
CA GLY A 574 -28.41 7.84 -16.74
C GLY A 574 -29.55 6.94 -17.21
N PRO A 575 -29.28 5.66 -17.52
CA PRO A 575 -30.32 4.70 -17.94
C PRO A 575 -31.46 4.56 -16.92
N LEU A 576 -31.14 4.57 -15.63
CA LEU A 576 -32.15 4.45 -14.57
C LEU A 576 -33.10 5.66 -14.54
N ALA A 577 -32.59 6.88 -14.72
CA ALA A 577 -33.42 8.08 -14.77
C ALA A 577 -34.36 8.07 -16.00
N THR A 578 -33.87 7.57 -17.15
CA THR A 578 -34.67 7.43 -18.37
C THR A 578 -35.77 6.37 -18.21
N LEU A 579 -35.46 5.23 -17.58
CA LEU A 579 -36.47 4.21 -17.23
C LEU A 579 -37.53 4.77 -16.28
N GLN A 580 -37.13 5.55 -15.27
CA GLN A 580 -38.06 6.20 -14.35
C GLN A 580 -39.03 7.13 -15.09
N SER A 581 -38.56 7.91 -16.07
CA SER A 581 -39.45 8.74 -16.88
C SER A 581 -40.43 7.92 -17.72
N GLY A 582 -40.02 6.75 -18.23
CA GLY A 582 -40.92 5.84 -18.93
C GLY A 582 -42.04 5.33 -18.04
N VAL A 583 -41.71 4.86 -16.83
CA VAL A 583 -42.70 4.41 -15.84
C VAL A 583 -43.67 5.53 -15.47
N GLU A 584 -43.18 6.76 -15.34
CA GLU A 584 -44.04 7.91 -15.05
C GLU A 584 -44.99 8.24 -16.21
N ALA A 585 -44.53 8.12 -17.46
CA ALA A 585 -45.38 8.27 -18.65
C ALA A 585 -46.50 7.20 -18.69
N MET A 586 -46.16 5.95 -18.38
CA MET A 586 -47.13 4.86 -18.27
C MET A 586 -48.18 5.14 -17.18
N HIS A 587 -47.76 5.65 -16.01
CA HIS A 587 -48.70 6.03 -14.95
C HIS A 587 -49.68 7.13 -15.40
N LYS A 588 -49.20 8.07 -16.23
CA LYS A 588 -50.02 9.13 -16.84
C LYS A 588 -50.84 8.67 -18.06
N ARG A 589 -50.81 7.36 -18.39
CA ARG A 589 -51.44 6.76 -19.58
C ARG A 589 -50.99 7.38 -20.90
N ASP A 590 -49.79 7.94 -20.93
CA ASP A 590 -49.16 8.38 -22.17
C ASP A 590 -48.49 7.17 -22.84
N PHE A 591 -49.33 6.35 -23.49
CA PHE A 591 -48.86 5.16 -24.20
C PHE A 591 -48.10 5.50 -25.48
N SER A 592 -47.98 6.77 -25.88
CA SER A 592 -47.19 7.19 -27.05
C SER A 592 -45.71 7.37 -26.74
N HIS A 593 -45.35 7.49 -25.46
CA HIS A 593 -43.98 7.62 -25.01
C HIS A 593 -43.18 6.37 -25.37
N ARG A 594 -41.97 6.54 -25.90
CA ARG A 594 -41.04 5.44 -26.16
C ARG A 594 -39.70 5.75 -25.53
N LEU A 595 -39.15 4.77 -24.83
CA LEU A 595 -37.81 4.85 -24.29
C LEU A 595 -36.79 4.77 -25.44
N PRO A 596 -35.73 5.60 -25.42
CA PRO A 596 -34.64 5.50 -26.38
C PRO A 596 -33.88 4.19 -26.21
N ASP A 597 -33.09 3.80 -27.21
CA ASP A 597 -32.20 2.65 -27.08
C ASP A 597 -31.14 2.92 -26.00
N LEU A 598 -31.23 2.18 -24.88
CA LEU A 598 -30.30 2.26 -23.76
C LEU A 598 -29.08 1.35 -23.93
N GLY A 599 -28.92 0.69 -25.08
CA GLY A 599 -27.74 -0.09 -25.45
C GLY A 599 -27.99 -1.59 -25.63
N GLY A 600 -26.90 -2.36 -25.63
CA GLY A 600 -26.92 -3.82 -25.81
C GLY A 600 -26.95 -4.63 -24.51
N ASP A 601 -27.03 -3.97 -23.37
CA ASP A 601 -26.96 -4.56 -22.03
C ASP A 601 -28.36 -4.81 -21.43
N GLU A 602 -28.41 -5.05 -20.11
CA GLU A 602 -29.65 -5.28 -19.37
C GLU A 602 -30.60 -4.07 -19.41
N PHE A 603 -30.08 -2.84 -19.45
CA PHE A 603 -30.93 -1.64 -19.54
C PHE A 603 -31.56 -1.51 -20.91
N GLY A 604 -30.81 -1.79 -21.98
CA GLY A 604 -31.34 -1.86 -23.34
C GLY A 604 -32.41 -2.94 -23.50
N HIS A 605 -32.19 -4.11 -22.87
CA HIS A 605 -33.20 -5.18 -22.87
C HIS A 605 -34.49 -4.76 -22.15
N LEU A 606 -34.38 -4.13 -20.97
CA LEU A 606 -35.54 -3.61 -20.24
C LEU A 606 -36.28 -2.52 -21.02
N ALA A 607 -35.56 -1.61 -21.69
CA ALA A 607 -36.18 -0.57 -22.52
C ALA A 607 -36.98 -1.18 -23.70
N ARG A 608 -36.49 -2.26 -24.32
CA ARG A 608 -37.21 -2.97 -25.38
C ARG A 608 -38.47 -3.65 -24.88
N ILE A 609 -38.38 -4.42 -23.78
CA ILE A 609 -39.55 -5.05 -23.14
C ILE A 609 -40.57 -3.98 -22.74
N PHE A 610 -40.10 -2.87 -22.16
CA PHE A 610 -40.97 -1.76 -21.77
C PHE A 610 -41.69 -1.14 -22.98
N ASN A 611 -40.99 -0.89 -24.08
CA ASN A 611 -41.61 -0.36 -25.29
C ASN A 611 -42.61 -1.37 -25.92
N GLU A 612 -42.30 -2.67 -25.92
CA GLU A 612 -43.23 -3.72 -26.39
C GLU A 612 -44.50 -3.75 -25.53
N THR A 613 -44.36 -3.76 -24.21
CA THR A 613 -45.53 -3.74 -23.29
C THR A 613 -46.35 -2.46 -23.41
N LEU A 614 -45.74 -1.30 -23.72
CA LEU A 614 -46.49 -0.07 -23.99
C LEU A 614 -47.33 -0.15 -25.26
N VAL A 615 -46.81 -0.78 -26.32
CA VAL A 615 -47.58 -1.02 -27.56
C VAL A 615 -48.78 -1.90 -27.27
N ASP A 616 -48.59 -3.01 -26.55
CA ASP A 616 -49.68 -3.91 -26.20
C ASP A 616 -50.79 -3.18 -25.39
N LEU A 617 -50.40 -2.35 -24.41
CA LEU A 617 -51.34 -1.55 -23.61
C LEU A 617 -52.09 -0.51 -24.45
N GLU A 618 -51.39 0.14 -25.40
CA GLU A 618 -51.99 1.08 -26.35
C GLU A 618 -53.06 0.40 -27.22
N GLU A 619 -52.72 -0.75 -27.80
CA GLU A 619 -53.63 -1.55 -28.64
C GLU A 619 -54.87 -2.02 -27.85
N MET A 620 -54.68 -2.49 -26.61
CA MET A 620 -55.79 -2.85 -25.72
C MET A 620 -56.70 -1.67 -25.42
N HIS A 621 -56.12 -0.49 -25.16
CA HIS A 621 -56.90 0.72 -24.88
C HIS A 621 -57.77 1.14 -26.07
N VAL A 622 -57.22 1.09 -27.29
CA VAL A 622 -57.95 1.44 -28.52
C VAL A 622 -59.09 0.45 -28.80
N ALA A 623 -58.84 -0.86 -28.66
CA ALA A 623 -59.86 -1.88 -28.90
C ALA A 623 -61.08 -1.74 -27.97
N ARG A 624 -60.85 -1.41 -26.70
CA ARG A 624 -61.91 -1.12 -25.74
C ARG A 624 -62.80 0.05 -26.20
N ILE A 625 -62.21 1.15 -26.65
CA ILE A 625 -62.96 2.32 -27.16
C ILE A 625 -63.81 1.95 -28.37
N VAL A 626 -63.29 1.10 -29.27
CA VAL A 626 -64.04 0.64 -30.46
C VAL A 626 -65.25 -0.19 -30.04
N GLN A 627 -65.08 -1.13 -29.11
CA GLN A 627 -66.17 -1.99 -28.64
C GLN A 627 -67.28 -1.20 -27.93
N GLU A 628 -66.92 -0.31 -27.00
CA GLU A 628 -67.89 0.53 -26.26
C GLU A 628 -68.78 1.37 -27.21
N LYS A 629 -68.29 1.73 -28.40
CA LYS A 629 -69.05 2.49 -29.42
C LYS A 629 -69.93 1.65 -30.33
N ILE A 630 -69.68 0.35 -30.45
CA ILE A 630 -70.37 -0.54 -31.42
C ILE A 630 -71.61 -1.19 -30.81
N MET A 631 -71.59 -1.46 -29.51
CA MET A 631 -72.65 -2.20 -28.82
C MET A 631 -73.81 -1.29 -28.42
N THR A 632 -75.03 -1.81 -28.47
CA THR A 632 -76.21 -1.09 -27.98
C THR A 632 -76.33 -1.28 -26.46
N GLN A 633 -76.57 -0.20 -25.71
CA GLN A 633 -76.95 -0.29 -24.30
C GLN A 633 -78.39 0.19 -24.17
N MET A 634 -79.30 -0.67 -23.71
CA MET A 634 -80.69 -0.29 -23.46
C MET A 634 -80.79 0.34 -22.07
N GLU A 635 -81.32 1.57 -22.00
CA GLU A 635 -81.59 2.26 -20.73
C GLU A 635 -82.97 1.87 -20.16
N GLU A 636 -83.96 1.69 -21.05
CA GLU A 636 -85.34 1.33 -20.70
C GLU A 636 -85.85 0.16 -21.57
N PRO A 637 -86.83 -0.63 -21.10
CA PRO A 637 -87.47 -1.67 -21.91
C PRO A 637 -88.17 -1.12 -23.16
N LEU A 638 -87.91 -1.73 -24.31
CA LEU A 638 -88.60 -1.46 -25.56
C LEU A 638 -89.96 -2.16 -25.59
N LYS A 639 -91.05 -1.43 -25.89
CA LYS A 639 -92.37 -2.01 -26.11
C LYS A 639 -92.61 -2.30 -27.59
N CYS A 640 -92.95 -3.54 -27.93
CA CYS A 640 -93.29 -3.98 -29.29
C CYS A 640 -94.58 -4.79 -29.27
N GLY A 641 -95.69 -4.22 -29.75
CA GLY A 641 -97.02 -4.79 -29.51
C GLY A 641 -97.32 -4.82 -28.02
N ASP A 642 -97.68 -6.00 -27.51
CA ASP A 642 -97.85 -6.23 -26.06
C ASP A 642 -96.55 -6.67 -25.38
N LEU A 643 -95.49 -6.97 -26.12
CA LEU A 643 -94.23 -7.48 -25.56
C LEU A 643 -93.35 -6.35 -25.01
N LEU A 644 -92.76 -6.57 -23.85
CA LEU A 644 -91.71 -5.73 -23.25
C LEU A 644 -90.35 -6.40 -23.41
N ILE A 645 -89.37 -5.69 -23.95
CA ILE A 645 -88.08 -6.24 -24.34
C ILE A 645 -86.95 -5.47 -23.66
N PHE A 646 -86.06 -6.15 -22.94
CA PHE A 646 -84.88 -5.53 -22.34
C PHE A 646 -83.65 -6.43 -22.52
N GLY A 647 -82.56 -5.85 -22.99
CA GLY A 647 -81.29 -6.55 -23.17
C GLY A 647 -80.13 -5.79 -22.55
N GLN A 648 -79.21 -6.51 -21.91
CA GLN A 648 -78.05 -5.93 -21.26
C GLN A 648 -76.85 -6.87 -21.38
N THR A 649 -75.68 -6.28 -21.61
CA THR A 649 -74.38 -6.97 -21.62
C THR A 649 -73.48 -6.39 -20.54
N ILE A 650 -72.80 -7.25 -19.78
CA ILE A 650 -71.78 -6.88 -18.81
C ILE A 650 -70.42 -7.35 -19.34
N SER A 651 -69.55 -6.40 -19.68
CA SER A 651 -68.17 -6.71 -20.05
C SER A 651 -67.29 -6.81 -18.80
N LEU A 652 -66.62 -7.96 -18.64
CA LEU A 652 -65.87 -8.29 -17.42
C LEU A 652 -64.35 -8.12 -17.60
N SER A 653 -63.85 -8.31 -18.82
CA SER A 653 -62.43 -8.14 -19.18
C SER A 653 -62.12 -6.77 -19.81
N GLY A 654 -63.15 -5.97 -20.11
CA GLY A 654 -63.03 -4.71 -20.86
C GLY A 654 -62.78 -4.91 -22.36
N MET A 655 -62.70 -6.15 -22.85
CA MET A 655 -62.54 -6.54 -24.26
C MET A 655 -63.13 -7.95 -24.53
N GLY A 656 -64.44 -8.15 -24.36
CA GLY A 656 -65.04 -9.48 -24.61
C GLY A 656 -65.74 -9.64 -25.95
N GLY A 657 -66.24 -10.85 -26.19
CA GLY A 657 -66.73 -11.32 -27.49
C GLY A 657 -68.24 -11.15 -27.72
N ASP A 658 -68.98 -10.76 -26.69
CA ASP A 658 -70.42 -10.63 -26.77
C ASP A 658 -70.86 -9.44 -27.64
N TYR A 659 -71.93 -9.65 -28.40
CA TYR A 659 -72.53 -8.70 -29.31
C TYR A 659 -74.02 -8.57 -29.02
N PHE A 660 -74.46 -7.35 -28.77
CA PHE A 660 -75.88 -7.04 -28.64
C PHE A 660 -76.20 -5.80 -29.48
N GLU A 661 -77.12 -5.98 -30.42
CA GLU A 661 -77.58 -4.90 -31.30
C GLU A 661 -79.09 -4.95 -31.47
N LEU A 662 -79.72 -3.81 -31.24
CA LEU A 662 -81.10 -3.52 -31.61
C LEU A 662 -81.09 -2.62 -32.84
N PHE A 663 -81.76 -3.04 -33.91
CA PHE A 663 -81.83 -2.29 -35.17
C PHE A 663 -83.24 -2.34 -35.77
N ALA A 664 -83.58 -1.37 -36.63
CA ALA A 664 -84.81 -1.42 -37.42
C ALA A 664 -84.61 -2.37 -38.61
N ALA A 665 -85.51 -3.33 -38.78
CA ALA A 665 -85.59 -4.17 -39.96
C ALA A 665 -86.19 -3.41 -41.15
N ALA A 666 -86.17 -4.00 -42.36
CA ALA A 666 -86.63 -3.33 -43.58
C ALA A 666 -88.12 -2.95 -43.61
N ASP A 667 -88.91 -3.49 -42.68
CA ASP A 667 -90.31 -3.17 -42.46
C ASP A 667 -90.53 -2.27 -41.23
N ASP A 668 -89.49 -1.57 -40.77
CA ASP A 668 -89.46 -0.69 -39.60
C ASP A 668 -89.80 -1.38 -38.26
N LYS A 669 -89.81 -2.71 -38.22
CA LYS A 669 -89.97 -3.51 -36.99
C LYS A 669 -88.63 -3.73 -36.31
N PRO A 670 -88.60 -3.88 -34.96
CA PRO A 670 -87.35 -4.14 -34.26
C PRO A 670 -86.79 -5.53 -34.63
N GLY A 671 -85.50 -5.56 -34.95
CA GLY A 671 -84.68 -6.75 -35.07
C GLY A 671 -83.62 -6.75 -33.98
N ILE A 672 -83.40 -7.90 -33.33
CA ILE A 672 -82.40 -8.04 -32.28
C ILE A 672 -81.42 -9.13 -32.67
N LEU A 673 -80.13 -8.78 -32.71
CA LEU A 673 -79.04 -9.72 -32.88
C LEU A 673 -78.26 -9.81 -31.58
N LEU A 674 -78.29 -11.00 -30.96
CA LEU A 674 -77.49 -11.35 -29.79
C LEU A 674 -76.46 -12.38 -30.21
N GLY A 675 -75.19 -12.22 -29.84
CA GLY A 675 -74.14 -13.16 -30.24
C GLY A 675 -72.88 -13.10 -29.40
N ASP A 676 -71.95 -14.00 -29.68
CA ASP A 676 -70.62 -14.10 -29.10
C ASP A 676 -69.61 -14.57 -30.17
N VAL A 677 -68.50 -13.85 -30.31
CA VAL A 677 -67.39 -14.19 -31.18
C VAL A 677 -66.33 -14.97 -30.42
N ALA A 678 -65.85 -16.07 -30.99
CA ALA A 678 -64.80 -16.87 -30.37
C ALA A 678 -63.47 -16.09 -30.18
N GLY A 679 -62.96 -16.10 -28.94
CA GLY A 679 -61.67 -15.53 -28.53
C GLY A 679 -61.78 -14.10 -27.97
N HIS A 680 -60.65 -13.56 -27.47
CA HIS A 680 -60.59 -12.26 -26.79
C HIS A 680 -59.63 -11.27 -27.50
N GLY A 681 -59.69 -9.99 -27.11
CA GLY A 681 -58.75 -8.94 -27.54
C GLY A 681 -59.13 -8.20 -28.84
N VAL A 682 -58.20 -7.41 -29.36
CA VAL A 682 -58.39 -6.49 -30.51
C VAL A 682 -59.03 -7.16 -31.73
N ALA A 683 -58.58 -8.38 -32.06
CA ALA A 683 -59.11 -9.14 -33.19
C ALA A 683 -60.61 -9.45 -33.04
N THR A 684 -61.12 -9.63 -31.82
CA THR A 684 -62.55 -9.85 -31.57
C THR A 684 -63.35 -8.56 -31.77
N SER A 685 -62.90 -7.42 -31.25
CA SER A 685 -63.54 -6.11 -31.45
C SER A 685 -63.64 -5.72 -32.93
N LEU A 686 -62.63 -6.06 -33.75
CA LEU A 686 -62.66 -5.86 -35.19
C LEU A 686 -63.71 -6.73 -35.89
N ILE A 687 -63.90 -7.98 -35.47
CA ILE A 687 -64.97 -8.84 -35.99
C ILE A 687 -66.34 -8.29 -35.60
N LEU A 688 -66.53 -7.80 -34.37
CA LEU A 688 -67.78 -7.15 -33.96
C LEU A 688 -68.09 -5.90 -34.80
N ALA A 689 -67.09 -5.07 -35.09
CA ALA A 689 -67.22 -3.93 -36.00
C ALA A 689 -67.63 -4.36 -37.41
N PHE A 690 -67.05 -5.46 -37.89
CA PHE A 690 -67.40 -6.05 -39.18
C PHE A 690 -68.82 -6.61 -39.19
N VAL A 691 -69.24 -7.34 -38.14
CA VAL A 691 -70.59 -7.88 -37.98
C VAL A 691 -71.61 -6.74 -38.02
N ARG A 692 -71.40 -5.65 -37.26
CA ARG A 692 -72.26 -4.46 -37.31
C ARG A 692 -72.41 -3.91 -38.72
N SER A 693 -71.30 -3.73 -39.44
CA SER A 693 -71.33 -3.28 -40.83
C SER A 693 -72.08 -4.25 -41.75
N ALA A 694 -71.92 -5.56 -41.55
CA ALA A 694 -72.63 -6.58 -42.30
C ALA A 694 -74.14 -6.59 -42.01
N VAL A 695 -74.55 -6.42 -40.74
CA VAL A 695 -75.95 -6.28 -40.32
C VAL A 695 -76.59 -5.08 -41.04
N MET A 696 -75.93 -3.93 -41.04
CA MET A 696 -76.39 -2.73 -41.74
C MET A 696 -76.55 -2.96 -43.25
N GLN A 697 -75.62 -3.67 -43.90
CA GLN A 697 -75.70 -3.97 -45.34
C GLN A 697 -76.80 -4.98 -45.67
N LEU A 698 -77.08 -5.91 -44.76
CA LEU A 698 -78.09 -6.96 -44.91
C LEU A 698 -79.50 -6.53 -44.51
N HIS A 699 -79.71 -5.23 -44.26
CA HIS A 699 -81.01 -4.65 -43.90
C HIS A 699 -82.16 -5.15 -44.78
N LYS A 700 -81.98 -5.26 -46.11
CA LYS A 700 -83.02 -5.76 -47.05
C LYS A 700 -83.44 -7.22 -46.82
N HIS A 701 -82.63 -8.01 -46.12
CA HIS A 701 -82.89 -9.42 -45.81
C HIS A 701 -83.33 -9.64 -44.36
N SER A 702 -83.40 -8.57 -43.55
CA SER A 702 -83.75 -8.62 -42.12
C SER A 702 -85.17 -9.10 -41.84
N THR A 703 -86.06 -9.12 -42.83
CA THR A 703 -87.47 -9.55 -42.65
C THR A 703 -87.61 -11.07 -42.45
N ASP A 704 -86.64 -11.88 -42.86
CA ASP A 704 -86.65 -13.33 -42.64
C ASP A 704 -85.45 -13.76 -41.81
N SER A 705 -85.73 -14.26 -40.61
CA SER A 705 -84.71 -14.52 -39.60
C SER A 705 -83.68 -15.57 -40.03
N ALA A 706 -84.12 -16.64 -40.70
CA ALA A 706 -83.24 -17.66 -41.25
C ALA A 706 -82.39 -17.10 -42.40
N ARG A 707 -83.04 -16.46 -43.37
CA ARG A 707 -82.35 -15.91 -44.55
C ARG A 707 -81.33 -14.82 -44.19
N PHE A 708 -81.62 -14.03 -43.16
CA PHE A 708 -80.69 -13.04 -42.63
C PHE A 708 -79.40 -13.70 -42.12
N LEU A 709 -79.51 -14.75 -41.29
CA LEU A 709 -78.34 -15.47 -40.78
C LEU A 709 -77.58 -16.24 -41.88
N GLU A 710 -78.27 -16.78 -42.88
CA GLU A 710 -77.62 -17.38 -44.06
C GLU A 710 -76.75 -16.37 -44.83
N ARG A 711 -77.29 -15.17 -45.05
CA ARG A 711 -76.54 -14.10 -45.72
C ARG A 711 -75.40 -13.57 -44.85
N LEU A 712 -75.62 -13.44 -43.54
CA LEU A 712 -74.57 -13.02 -42.62
C LEU A 712 -73.42 -14.05 -42.59
N ASN A 713 -73.74 -15.35 -42.61
CA ASN A 713 -72.74 -16.41 -42.75
C ASN A 713 -71.92 -16.28 -44.04
N GLN A 714 -72.58 -16.01 -45.18
CA GLN A 714 -71.90 -15.81 -46.46
C GLN A 714 -70.95 -14.60 -46.43
N VAL A 715 -71.38 -13.49 -45.84
CA VAL A 715 -70.55 -12.29 -45.69
C VAL A 715 -69.32 -12.58 -44.83
N LEU A 716 -69.47 -13.29 -43.71
CA LEU A 716 -68.36 -13.68 -42.82
C LEU A 716 -67.38 -14.66 -43.48
N ILE A 717 -67.87 -15.60 -44.28
CA ILE A 717 -67.02 -16.58 -44.99
C ILE A 717 -66.25 -15.93 -46.14
N ASN A 718 -66.89 -15.02 -46.87
CA ASN A 718 -66.27 -14.34 -48.01
C ASN A 718 -65.25 -13.28 -47.57
N SER A 719 -65.38 -12.72 -46.36
CA SER A 719 -64.44 -11.73 -45.82
C SER A 719 -63.18 -12.33 -45.19
N SER A 720 -63.14 -13.65 -44.97
CA SER A 720 -62.08 -14.32 -44.20
C SER A 720 -61.27 -15.30 -45.06
N ARG A 721 -59.94 -15.25 -44.98
CA ARG A 721 -59.06 -16.24 -45.62
C ARG A 721 -59.20 -17.62 -44.95
N THR A 722 -59.05 -18.69 -45.73
CA THR A 722 -59.08 -20.08 -45.24
C THR A 722 -58.04 -20.26 -44.13
N GLY A 723 -58.47 -20.67 -42.92
CA GLY A 723 -57.62 -20.84 -41.73
C GLY A 723 -57.61 -19.68 -40.73
N GLN A 724 -58.22 -18.52 -41.05
CA GLN A 724 -58.35 -17.36 -40.14
C GLN A 724 -59.80 -17.06 -39.74
N ARG A 725 -60.71 -18.04 -39.92
CA ARG A 725 -62.15 -17.86 -39.66
C ARG A 725 -62.41 -17.92 -38.16
N LYS A 726 -62.87 -16.81 -37.58
CA LYS A 726 -63.48 -16.81 -36.24
C LYS A 726 -64.96 -17.18 -36.36
N SER A 727 -65.43 -18.06 -35.50
CA SER A 727 -66.84 -18.38 -35.39
C SER A 727 -67.59 -17.28 -34.65
N PHE A 728 -68.82 -16.99 -35.10
CA PHE A 728 -69.74 -16.08 -34.42
C PHE A 728 -71.02 -16.86 -34.11
N ALA A 729 -71.23 -17.16 -32.83
CA ALA A 729 -72.45 -17.78 -32.36
C ALA A 729 -73.50 -16.70 -32.15
N CYS A 730 -74.67 -16.78 -32.77
CA CYS A 730 -75.68 -15.71 -32.60
C CYS A 730 -77.13 -16.21 -32.71
N GLN A 731 -78.05 -15.38 -32.24
CA GLN A 731 -79.49 -15.50 -32.39
C GLN A 731 -80.03 -14.21 -32.97
N TYR A 732 -80.87 -14.34 -34.00
CA TYR A 732 -81.59 -13.21 -34.58
C TYR A 732 -83.09 -13.37 -34.31
N LEU A 733 -83.66 -12.34 -33.67
CA LEU A 733 -85.05 -12.28 -33.26
C LEU A 733 -85.78 -11.18 -34.04
N ARG A 734 -86.98 -11.50 -34.52
CA ARG A 734 -87.89 -10.57 -35.17
C ARG A 734 -89.28 -10.67 -34.56
N PHE A 735 -89.94 -9.52 -34.45
CA PHE A 735 -91.27 -9.39 -33.88
C PHE A 735 -92.30 -9.05 -34.96
N SER A 736 -93.49 -9.62 -34.85
CA SER A 736 -94.65 -9.35 -35.70
C SER A 736 -95.75 -8.63 -34.91
N ASP A 737 -96.71 -8.01 -35.60
CA ASP A 737 -97.77 -7.19 -34.96
C ASP A 737 -98.76 -8.03 -34.15
N ASP A 738 -98.80 -9.35 -34.38
CA ASP A 738 -99.62 -10.33 -33.68
C ASP A 738 -98.89 -10.99 -32.49
N ASN A 739 -97.89 -10.30 -31.93
CA ASN A 739 -97.02 -10.77 -30.84
C ASN A 739 -96.29 -12.10 -31.14
N ARG A 740 -96.12 -12.45 -32.43
CA ARG A 740 -95.28 -13.59 -32.84
C ARG A 740 -93.81 -13.19 -32.87
N ILE A 741 -92.97 -14.09 -32.36
CA ILE A 741 -91.51 -13.97 -32.40
C ILE A 741 -90.99 -15.03 -33.36
N SER A 742 -90.28 -14.56 -34.39
CA SER A 742 -89.48 -15.43 -35.25
C SER A 742 -88.04 -15.42 -34.75
N LEU A 743 -87.54 -16.58 -34.36
CA LEU A 743 -86.20 -16.73 -33.81
C LEU A 743 -85.40 -17.69 -34.68
N ALA A 744 -84.22 -17.24 -35.12
CA ALA A 744 -83.24 -18.07 -35.80
C ALA A 744 -81.97 -18.17 -34.93
N ASN A 745 -81.50 -19.40 -34.72
CA ASN A 745 -80.28 -19.69 -33.95
C ASN A 745 -79.14 -20.09 -34.88
N ALA A 746 -77.93 -19.65 -34.52
CA ALA A 746 -76.66 -20.01 -35.12
C ALA A 746 -75.66 -20.31 -34.01
N GLY A 747 -75.92 -21.33 -33.19
CA GLY A 747 -74.95 -21.88 -32.24
C GLY A 747 -74.87 -21.20 -30.86
N LEU A 748 -75.77 -20.28 -30.51
CA LEU A 748 -75.93 -19.84 -29.11
C LEU A 748 -76.72 -20.88 -28.27
N PRO A 749 -76.60 -20.83 -26.93
CA PRO A 749 -77.44 -21.62 -26.02
C PRO A 749 -78.94 -21.47 -26.29
N TYR A 750 -79.71 -22.53 -26.02
CA TYR A 750 -81.14 -22.54 -26.30
C TYR A 750 -81.89 -21.52 -25.42
N PRO A 751 -82.74 -20.67 -26.01
CA PRO A 751 -83.59 -19.76 -25.23
C PRO A 751 -84.48 -20.52 -24.25
N LEU A 752 -84.79 -19.90 -23.13
CA LEU A 752 -85.70 -20.44 -22.11
C LEU A 752 -87.04 -19.70 -22.14
N VAL A 753 -88.14 -20.44 -22.18
CA VAL A 753 -89.48 -19.92 -21.91
C VAL A 753 -89.77 -20.14 -20.43
N ILE A 754 -90.01 -19.06 -19.71
CA ILE A 754 -90.29 -19.01 -18.29
C ILE A 754 -91.76 -18.65 -18.08
N ASP A 755 -92.50 -19.52 -17.40
CA ASP A 755 -93.86 -19.25 -16.95
C ASP A 755 -93.80 -18.64 -15.54
N HIS A 756 -94.22 -17.37 -15.41
CA HIS A 756 -94.11 -16.63 -14.14
C HIS A 756 -95.03 -17.19 -13.07
N LEU A 757 -96.21 -17.69 -13.45
CA LEU A 757 -97.21 -18.22 -12.51
C LEU A 757 -96.83 -19.60 -12.00
N LYS A 758 -96.39 -20.48 -12.89
CA LYS A 758 -96.00 -21.85 -12.54
C LYS A 758 -94.56 -21.95 -12.04
N LEU A 759 -93.76 -20.90 -12.23
CA LEU A 759 -92.32 -20.89 -12.01
C LEU A 759 -91.66 -22.12 -12.66
N THR A 760 -92.03 -22.38 -13.92
CA THR A 760 -91.45 -23.46 -14.73
C THR A 760 -90.64 -22.89 -15.88
N ALA A 761 -89.52 -23.52 -16.19
CA ALA A 761 -88.66 -23.17 -17.31
C ALA A 761 -88.64 -24.30 -18.35
N SER A 762 -88.72 -23.97 -19.63
CA SER A 762 -88.61 -24.92 -20.74
C SER A 762 -87.66 -24.37 -21.81
N ALA A 763 -86.74 -25.22 -22.29
CA ALA A 763 -85.78 -24.81 -23.30
C ALA A 763 -86.36 -24.97 -24.72
N CYS A 764 -86.22 -23.95 -25.55
CA CYS A 764 -86.53 -24.01 -26.98
C CYS A 764 -85.35 -24.64 -27.74
N ALA A 765 -85.42 -25.96 -27.98
CA ALA A 765 -84.39 -26.68 -28.71
C ALA A 765 -84.35 -26.25 -30.19
N ILE A 766 -83.34 -25.44 -30.55
CA ILE A 766 -83.15 -24.89 -31.89
C ILE A 766 -81.70 -25.17 -32.33
N PRO A 767 -81.37 -26.41 -32.71
CA PRO A 767 -80.00 -26.82 -32.99
C PRO A 767 -79.45 -26.12 -34.23
N ALA A 768 -78.25 -25.54 -34.11
CA ALA A 768 -77.52 -24.92 -35.20
C ALA A 768 -76.02 -24.82 -34.87
N VAL A 769 -75.17 -24.70 -35.90
CA VAL A 769 -73.75 -24.40 -35.73
C VAL A 769 -73.48 -22.89 -35.75
N PRO A 770 -72.39 -22.39 -35.15
CA PRO A 770 -72.00 -20.99 -35.29
C PRO A 770 -71.77 -20.55 -36.74
N LEU A 771 -72.01 -19.26 -37.01
CA LEU A 771 -71.65 -18.64 -38.29
C LEU A 771 -70.12 -18.69 -38.49
N GLY A 772 -69.69 -18.77 -39.74
CA GLY A 772 -68.27 -18.85 -40.13
C GLY A 772 -67.68 -20.26 -40.11
N CYS A 773 -68.37 -21.26 -39.52
CA CYS A 773 -67.89 -22.64 -39.45
C CYS A 773 -68.05 -23.43 -40.76
N SER A 774 -69.11 -23.18 -41.53
CA SER A 774 -69.43 -23.94 -42.76
C SER A 774 -69.98 -23.05 -43.86
N SER A 775 -69.52 -23.28 -45.11
CA SER A 775 -70.06 -22.60 -46.31
C SER A 775 -71.48 -23.04 -46.66
N VAL A 776 -71.89 -24.22 -46.19
CA VAL A 776 -73.27 -24.70 -46.25
C VAL A 776 -73.83 -24.58 -44.83
N PHE A 777 -74.53 -23.48 -44.57
CA PHE A 777 -75.11 -23.17 -43.26
C PHE A 777 -76.63 -23.19 -43.36
N GLN A 778 -77.27 -23.93 -42.45
CA GLN A 778 -78.71 -23.93 -42.26
C GLN A 778 -78.98 -23.48 -40.82
N PRO A 779 -79.63 -22.31 -40.62
CA PRO A 779 -80.00 -21.85 -39.29
C PRO A 779 -81.15 -22.71 -38.75
N GLY A 780 -81.12 -22.99 -37.45
CA GLY A 780 -82.32 -23.50 -36.77
C GLY A 780 -83.32 -22.37 -36.64
N LYS A 781 -84.60 -22.59 -36.97
CA LYS A 781 -85.66 -21.57 -36.90
C LYS A 781 -86.86 -22.09 -36.12
N ILE A 782 -87.45 -21.22 -35.31
CA ILE A 782 -88.74 -21.43 -34.67
C ILE A 782 -89.60 -20.18 -34.79
N GLU A 783 -90.92 -20.37 -34.82
CA GLU A 783 -91.89 -19.30 -34.59
C GLU A 783 -92.66 -19.64 -33.32
N LEU A 784 -92.71 -18.69 -32.40
CA LEU A 784 -93.39 -18.84 -31.12
C LEU A 784 -94.24 -17.61 -30.84
N GLN A 785 -95.38 -17.84 -30.19
CA GLN A 785 -96.23 -16.78 -29.65
C GLN A 785 -96.16 -16.92 -28.14
N LEU A 786 -95.69 -15.89 -27.43
CA LEU A 786 -95.61 -15.93 -25.98
C LEU A 786 -97.00 -15.79 -25.38
N PRO A 787 -97.47 -16.75 -24.56
CA PRO A 787 -98.66 -16.56 -23.74
C PRO A 787 -98.45 -15.40 -22.75
N VAL A 788 -99.57 -14.81 -22.34
CA VAL A 788 -99.61 -13.79 -21.28
C VAL A 788 -99.00 -14.37 -19.99
N GLY A 789 -98.17 -13.58 -19.30
CA GLY A 789 -97.48 -13.98 -18.07
C GLY A 789 -96.22 -14.83 -18.29
N GLN A 790 -95.76 -15.01 -19.54
CA GLN A 790 -94.53 -15.74 -19.84
C GLN A 790 -93.42 -14.82 -20.37
N SER A 791 -92.17 -15.24 -20.16
CA SER A 791 -90.99 -14.57 -20.71
C SER A 791 -90.12 -15.52 -21.54
N LEU A 792 -89.54 -15.01 -22.61
CA LEU A 792 -88.47 -15.65 -23.36
C LEU A 792 -87.14 -15.01 -22.94
N VAL A 793 -86.21 -15.83 -22.48
CA VAL A 793 -84.89 -15.41 -22.02
C VAL A 793 -83.83 -16.00 -22.96
N CYS A 794 -83.11 -15.12 -23.64
CA CYS A 794 -81.94 -15.46 -24.46
C CYS A 794 -80.66 -15.02 -23.72
N PHE A 795 -79.60 -15.80 -23.81
CA PHE A 795 -78.33 -15.50 -23.15
C PHE A 795 -77.14 -15.92 -24.00
N SER A 796 -76.01 -15.23 -23.81
CA SER A 796 -74.75 -15.59 -24.46
C SER A 796 -74.13 -16.84 -23.85
N SER A 797 -73.12 -17.37 -24.54
CA SER A 797 -72.41 -18.56 -24.07
C SER A 797 -71.63 -18.33 -22.77
N GLY A 798 -71.24 -17.08 -22.48
CA GLY A 798 -70.58 -16.71 -21.22
C GLY A 798 -71.44 -16.99 -19.99
N PHE A 799 -72.77 -16.92 -20.11
CA PHE A 799 -73.69 -17.30 -19.03
C PHE A 799 -73.55 -18.81 -18.66
N CYS A 800 -73.04 -19.65 -19.57
CA CYS A 800 -72.87 -21.10 -19.38
C CYS A 800 -71.41 -21.59 -19.31
N ARG A 801 -70.41 -20.79 -19.72
CA ARG A 801 -69.02 -21.25 -19.94
C ARG A 801 -68.15 -21.30 -18.69
N HIS A 802 -68.64 -20.86 -17.53
CA HIS A 802 -67.96 -21.11 -16.26
C HIS A 802 -68.12 -22.58 -15.88
N GLY A 803 -67.05 -23.36 -16.07
CA GLY A 803 -66.96 -24.81 -15.84
C GLY A 803 -67.24 -25.33 -14.41
N LEU A 804 -67.97 -24.56 -13.60
CA LEU A 804 -68.45 -24.89 -12.25
C LEU A 804 -69.99 -24.89 -12.15
N ILE A 805 -70.73 -24.33 -13.11
CA ILE A 805 -72.19 -24.22 -13.06
C ILE A 805 -72.81 -25.09 -14.16
N GLU A 806 -73.46 -26.17 -13.75
CA GLU A 806 -74.24 -27.05 -14.63
C GLU A 806 -75.41 -26.27 -15.26
N TYR A 807 -75.77 -26.60 -16.50
CA TYR A 807 -76.85 -25.94 -17.23
C TYR A 807 -78.18 -25.91 -16.44
N ASP A 808 -78.48 -26.97 -15.69
CA ASP A 808 -79.70 -27.04 -14.87
C ASP A 808 -79.71 -25.98 -13.76
N LYS A 809 -78.55 -25.67 -13.15
CA LYS A 809 -78.45 -24.60 -12.13
C LYS A 809 -78.65 -23.22 -12.73
N ILE A 810 -78.28 -23.03 -13.99
CA ILE A 810 -78.50 -21.78 -14.74
C ILE A 810 -79.99 -21.60 -15.01
N VAL A 811 -80.66 -22.68 -15.43
CA VAL A 811 -82.11 -22.69 -15.62
C VAL A 811 -82.81 -22.35 -14.31
N ASP A 812 -82.40 -22.96 -13.20
CA ASP A 812 -82.94 -22.67 -11.87
C ASP A 812 -82.68 -21.22 -11.44
N LEU A 813 -81.50 -20.68 -11.72
CA LEU A 813 -81.15 -19.28 -11.42
C LEU A 813 -82.06 -18.31 -12.16
N ILE A 814 -82.20 -18.47 -13.48
CA ILE A 814 -83.06 -17.61 -14.30
C ILE A 814 -84.53 -17.74 -13.83
N LYS A 815 -84.99 -18.95 -13.59
CA LYS A 815 -86.35 -19.24 -13.08
C LYS A 815 -86.62 -18.59 -11.72
N ASN A 816 -85.63 -18.53 -10.84
CA ASN A 816 -85.75 -17.92 -9.51
C ASN A 816 -85.51 -16.39 -9.51
N SER A 817 -85.17 -15.81 -10.66
CA SER A 817 -84.91 -14.37 -10.82
C SER A 817 -86.08 -13.59 -11.42
N VAL A 818 -87.20 -14.28 -11.69
CA VAL A 818 -88.38 -13.77 -12.40
C VAL A 818 -88.91 -12.48 -11.78
N ASP A 819 -89.18 -11.50 -12.63
CA ASP A 819 -89.84 -10.24 -12.29
C ASP A 819 -90.76 -9.80 -13.46
N PRO A 820 -91.94 -9.20 -13.21
CA PRO A 820 -92.80 -8.65 -14.25
C PRO A 820 -92.15 -7.52 -15.06
N ASP A 821 -91.21 -6.79 -14.48
CA ASP A 821 -90.38 -5.83 -15.22
C ASP A 821 -89.16 -6.55 -15.83
N PRO A 822 -89.03 -6.63 -17.17
CA PRO A 822 -87.90 -7.30 -17.80
C PRO A 822 -86.54 -6.66 -17.46
N GLN A 823 -86.50 -5.38 -17.10
CA GLN A 823 -85.26 -4.74 -16.64
C GLN A 823 -84.85 -5.25 -15.25
N GLN A 824 -85.78 -5.28 -14.30
CA GLN A 824 -85.54 -5.82 -12.97
C GLN A 824 -85.26 -7.33 -13.01
N PHE A 825 -85.94 -8.09 -13.90
CA PHE A 825 -85.65 -9.50 -14.13
C PHE A 825 -84.20 -9.69 -14.61
N CYS A 826 -83.75 -8.89 -15.58
CA CYS A 826 -82.39 -8.95 -16.09
C CYS A 826 -81.37 -8.67 -14.99
N LYS A 827 -81.62 -7.65 -14.17
CA LYS A 827 -80.79 -7.30 -13.01
C LYS A 827 -80.74 -8.43 -11.97
N ASN A 828 -81.88 -9.02 -11.61
CA ASN A 828 -81.94 -10.14 -10.68
C ASN A 828 -81.11 -11.34 -11.18
N CYS A 829 -81.18 -11.64 -12.49
CA CYS A 829 -80.37 -12.69 -13.10
C CYS A 829 -78.86 -12.41 -12.94
N PHE A 830 -78.42 -11.18 -13.19
CA PHE A 830 -77.00 -10.83 -13.01
C PHE A 830 -76.55 -10.85 -11.54
N ASP A 831 -77.35 -10.28 -10.64
CA ASP A 831 -77.02 -10.25 -9.21
C ASP A 831 -76.91 -11.68 -8.65
N ASN A 832 -77.87 -12.56 -8.98
CA ASN A 832 -77.83 -13.97 -8.59
C ASN A 832 -76.68 -14.74 -9.24
N TYR A 833 -76.33 -14.41 -10.48
CA TYR A 833 -75.16 -14.98 -11.15
C TYR A 833 -73.86 -14.61 -10.43
N PHE A 834 -73.66 -13.34 -10.09
CA PHE A 834 -72.43 -12.88 -9.42
C PHE A 834 -72.32 -13.28 -7.94
N LEU A 835 -73.44 -13.64 -7.30
CA LEU A 835 -73.43 -14.29 -5.99
C LEU A 835 -72.88 -15.74 -6.07
N LEU A 836 -73.14 -16.44 -7.18
CA LEU A 836 -72.68 -17.82 -7.40
C LEU A 836 -71.27 -17.89 -7.99
N ALA A 837 -70.96 -17.04 -8.96
CA ALA A 837 -69.65 -16.91 -9.58
C ALA A 837 -69.09 -15.53 -9.23
N SER A 838 -68.17 -15.45 -8.26
CA SER A 838 -67.57 -14.19 -7.82
C SER A 838 -67.12 -13.37 -9.03
N ARG A 839 -67.46 -12.07 -9.06
CA ARG A 839 -67.21 -11.20 -10.23
C ARG A 839 -65.74 -11.20 -10.69
N SER A 840 -64.78 -11.38 -9.77
CA SER A 840 -63.34 -11.48 -10.05
C SER A 840 -62.91 -12.76 -10.78
N GLU A 841 -63.73 -13.81 -10.73
CA GLU A 841 -63.48 -15.10 -11.39
C GLU A 841 -64.10 -15.16 -12.79
N CYS A 842 -64.92 -14.17 -13.15
CA CYS A 842 -65.57 -14.12 -14.45
C CYS A 842 -64.66 -13.54 -15.54
N ARG A 843 -64.33 -14.36 -16.55
CA ARG A 843 -63.41 -13.99 -17.64
C ARG A 843 -64.08 -13.74 -19.00
N ASP A 844 -65.27 -14.31 -19.21
CA ASP A 844 -66.08 -14.13 -20.42
C ASP A 844 -67.15 -13.06 -20.19
N ASP A 845 -67.56 -12.38 -21.26
CA ASP A 845 -68.66 -11.42 -21.20
C ASP A 845 -70.00 -12.13 -21.09
N ILE A 846 -70.98 -11.44 -20.50
CA ILE A 846 -72.27 -12.04 -20.18
C ILE A 846 -73.37 -11.13 -20.70
N SER A 847 -74.23 -11.67 -21.57
CA SER A 847 -75.35 -10.95 -22.16
C SER A 847 -76.66 -11.68 -21.92
N LEU A 848 -77.69 -10.91 -21.58
CA LEU A 848 -79.05 -11.37 -21.35
C LEU A 848 -80.03 -10.51 -22.16
N LEU A 849 -81.03 -11.16 -22.75
CA LEU A 849 -82.17 -10.54 -23.42
C LEU A 849 -83.45 -11.18 -22.88
N ILE A 850 -84.33 -10.36 -22.34
CA ILE A 850 -85.62 -10.76 -21.76
C ILE A 850 -86.74 -10.15 -22.58
N ILE A 851 -87.67 -10.99 -23.01
CA ILE A 851 -88.89 -10.60 -23.72
C ILE A 851 -90.06 -11.10 -22.90
N HIS A 852 -90.85 -10.20 -22.33
CA HIS A 852 -91.96 -10.51 -21.44
C HIS A 852 -93.31 -10.14 -22.09
N ASN A 853 -94.31 -11.01 -21.97
CA ASN A 853 -95.70 -10.69 -22.31
C ASN A 853 -96.47 -10.42 -21.00
N PRO A 854 -96.73 -9.14 -20.64
CA PRO A 854 -97.35 -8.78 -19.36
C PRO A 854 -98.83 -9.15 -19.30
N GLU A 855 -99.32 -9.46 -18.09
CA GLU A 855 -100.76 -9.55 -17.84
C GLU A 855 -101.43 -8.19 -18.02
N ALA A 856 -102.58 -8.15 -18.69
CA ALA A 856 -103.36 -6.94 -18.85
C ALA A 856 -103.80 -6.42 -17.46
N SER A 857 -103.15 -5.36 -16.98
CA SER A 857 -103.48 -4.71 -15.72
C SER A 857 -104.85 -4.07 -15.81
N ASN A 858 -105.80 -4.58 -15.02
CA ASN A 858 -107.09 -3.94 -14.78
C ASN A 858 -106.95 -2.98 -13.59
N HIS A 859 -107.36 -1.72 -13.80
CA HIS A 859 -107.24 -0.51 -12.95
C HIS A 859 -105.96 0.31 -13.18
N GLY A 860 -106.00 1.62 -13.44
CA GLY A 860 -107.08 2.60 -13.45
C GLY A 860 -106.47 3.99 -13.18
N ASN A 861 -106.91 5.01 -13.92
CA ASN A 861 -106.69 6.44 -13.72
C ASN A 861 -106.14 6.87 -12.34
N GLN A 862 -105.03 7.60 -12.33
CA GLN A 862 -104.89 8.81 -11.52
C GLN A 862 -103.87 9.77 -12.14
N ASN A 863 -104.38 10.94 -12.52
CA ASN A 863 -103.65 12.12 -12.99
C ASN A 863 -102.70 12.67 -11.92
N SER A 864 -101.48 13.05 -12.31
CA SER A 864 -100.97 14.44 -12.34
C SER A 864 -99.49 14.47 -12.66
#